data_AF-A0A2M8P4J0-F1
#
_entry.id   AF-A0A2M8P4J0-F1
#
_cell.length_a   1.000
_cell.length_b   1.000
_cell.length_c   1.000
_cell.angle_alpha   90.00
_cell.angle_beta   90.00
_cell.angle_gamma   90.00
#
_symmetry.space_group_name_H-M   'P 1'
#
loop_
_entity.id
_entity.type
_entity.pdbx_description
1 polymer ?
#
loop_
_entity_poly.entity_id
_entity_poly.type
_entity_poly.pdbx_seq_one_letter_code
_entity_poly.pdbx_strand_id
1 'polypeptide(L)'
;MMSRLITTLCLALMLLMAFWLRIDNLTESPPGISNDEAIYLIDTFNVARGGKFTWFEHGRPEPGFQLILSTTTRFFGGDPFVVRLTPILLSLLTIATVYWATLQVLYDRPSSHQYFGGLIASGALMTSLGFITLSRAIERGVPQILFMALFIGAFARFQHTKQRRDAIFAGIALSGTIYFYTAGLVLPAVLAPVGLWFVLFYANTWREWLLPLMLMGMMVAILTAPWSITLLTNSGLILDRAGEVRGAGLTLERAISLTWEHLLIAGDPNPQYNTASQPMILLFFQPFFILGLGALLARIKQPTTIAIITFLVLGALPPLLTNEPIHGIRAIGMFGAFPFIIGLGAILTLWLIERFLSPQYRLVWLILGIGFLGINTRYANQIYAEYWLNPPLTRVYVDALTVGEWYFRQDRRDVARWLMRQNQPVLMPIDELNLPTIRAWTINHIPNLQTADDAFSLPTNTRLFLPWQIETDDLRRDTRLYALVDGDTISLLPPLSVESHRQLLSIAENGERLTRGRGNYLNFMGYNTVLSDDFILQFDTNHQTSQTPLANFADGAVYIDEWRGAETIQGVAGEILTYFLRWHGDELDQRYFTVLQLHTQDADSKASAADISLAYLYPNMIWDENISPFMEYRLILTENLPFGAYRLVAGIYDAKTRTHLNATSLWGHPLDTLATIGWIKVPHPPMTMPENAIPINAILGEQIGLNGLTIQNTQDDQIALNLYWQAVAHRPDMDATLFIQVFSGDRRIGQTDTRPMNGQYPTMIWDMGETVMTEHVLSLDSPIDENTYLLIGMYTFPTLERLSVMIDGVPQPDNVIRLDIGR
;
A
#
# COMPACT_ATOMS: atom_id res chain seq x y z
N MET A 1 15.29 52.76 23.51
CA MET A 1 14.16 52.21 22.73
C MET A 1 14.76 51.43 21.58
N MET A 2 14.53 50.13 21.46
CA MET A 2 15.17 49.32 20.42
C MET A 2 14.45 49.55 19.08
N SER A 3 15.20 49.84 18.01
CA SER A 3 14.59 50.14 16.72
C SER A 3 13.89 48.90 16.16
N ARG A 4 12.61 49.05 15.78
CA ARG A 4 11.83 48.00 15.10
C ARG A 4 12.53 47.47 13.85
N LEU A 5 13.36 48.29 13.22
CA LEU A 5 14.16 47.90 12.06
C LEU A 5 15.15 46.78 12.43
N ILE A 6 15.87 46.92 13.55
CA ILE A 6 16.90 45.95 13.97
C ILE A 6 16.26 44.59 14.26
N THR A 7 15.15 44.56 15.00
CA THR A 7 14.45 43.31 15.32
C THR A 7 13.90 42.62 14.08
N THR A 8 13.42 43.40 13.11
CA THR A 8 12.93 42.87 11.83
C THR A 8 14.08 42.30 11.00
N LEU A 9 15.23 42.98 10.96
CA LEU A 9 16.43 42.48 10.27
C LEU A 9 16.96 41.18 10.92
N CYS A 10 16.97 41.09 12.25
CA CYS A 10 17.35 39.86 12.96
C CYS A 10 16.41 38.69 12.60
N LEU A 11 15.10 38.92 12.57
CA LEU A 11 14.13 37.91 12.20
C LEU A 11 14.30 37.48 10.73
N ALA A 12 14.46 38.44 9.81
CA ALA A 12 14.69 38.16 8.40
C ALA A 12 15.97 37.34 8.20
N LEU A 13 17.06 37.69 8.88
CA LEU A 13 18.33 36.95 8.81
C LEU A 13 18.18 35.52 9.35
N MET A 14 17.47 35.33 10.47
CA MET A 14 17.20 34.01 11.03
C MET A 14 16.38 33.14 10.06
N LEU A 15 15.36 33.71 9.41
CA LEU A 15 14.56 32.99 8.41
C LEU A 15 15.37 32.67 7.15
N LEU A 16 16.28 33.55 6.72
CA LEU A 16 17.22 33.27 5.62
C LEU A 16 18.19 32.13 5.97
N MET A 17 18.74 32.11 7.19
CA MET A 17 19.58 31.01 7.67
C MET A 17 18.78 29.69 7.74
N ALA A 18 17.54 29.74 8.22
CA ALA A 18 16.66 28.58 8.27
C ALA A 18 16.32 28.05 6.87
N PHE A 19 16.07 28.93 5.90
CA PHE A 19 15.81 28.57 4.52
C PHE A 19 17.05 27.96 3.87
N TRP A 20 18.22 28.57 4.07
CA TRP A 20 19.49 28.04 3.58
C TRP A 20 19.74 26.61 4.09
N LEU A 21 19.56 26.34 5.39
CA LEU A 21 19.69 24.98 5.96
C LEU A 21 18.80 23.92 5.30
N ARG A 22 17.70 24.33 4.68
CA ARG A 22 16.70 23.44 4.09
C ARG A 22 16.86 23.27 2.58
N ILE A 23 17.36 24.30 1.89
CA ILE A 23 17.52 24.28 0.43
C ILE A 23 18.94 23.86 0.00
N ASP A 24 19.95 24.04 0.86
CA ASP A 24 21.34 23.73 0.55
C ASP A 24 21.49 22.28 0.09
N ASN A 25 21.98 22.08 -1.14
CA ASN A 25 22.16 20.78 -1.79
C ASN A 25 20.91 19.86 -1.80
N LEU A 26 19.69 20.42 -1.83
CA LEU A 26 18.44 19.64 -1.73
C LEU A 26 18.22 18.61 -2.87
N THR A 27 18.84 18.82 -4.03
CA THR A 27 18.78 17.88 -5.17
C THR A 27 19.60 16.61 -4.96
N GLU A 28 20.56 16.64 -4.03
CA GLU A 28 21.49 15.53 -3.76
C GLU A 28 21.44 15.05 -2.30
N SER A 29 20.79 15.77 -1.39
CA SER A 29 20.72 15.43 0.04
C SER A 29 19.34 15.74 0.63
N PRO A 30 18.55 14.74 1.05
CA PRO A 30 18.85 13.31 0.98
C PRO A 30 18.97 12.82 -0.48
N PRO A 31 19.74 11.76 -0.74
CA PRO A 31 20.20 11.37 -2.07
C PRO A 31 19.14 10.68 -2.94
N GLY A 32 17.91 10.55 -2.45
CA GLY A 32 16.80 10.00 -3.21
C GLY A 32 15.51 10.30 -2.45
N ILE A 33 14.52 9.43 -2.59
CA ILE A 33 13.23 9.53 -1.89
C ILE A 33 13.00 8.26 -1.11
N SER A 34 12.51 8.38 0.13
CA SER A 34 12.08 7.19 0.84
C SER A 34 10.82 6.58 0.24
N ASN A 35 10.52 5.34 0.63
CA ASN A 35 9.28 4.69 0.22
C ASN A 35 8.05 5.50 0.66
N ASP A 36 8.07 6.02 1.88
CA ASP A 36 6.99 6.87 2.41
C ASP A 36 6.86 8.16 1.58
N GLU A 37 7.97 8.84 1.28
CA GLU A 37 7.95 10.04 0.42
C GLU A 37 7.38 9.74 -0.98
N ALA A 38 7.83 8.63 -1.59
CA ALA A 38 7.44 8.24 -2.93
C ALA A 38 5.93 7.98 -3.05
N ILE A 39 5.38 7.29 -2.05
CA ILE A 39 3.96 7.02 -1.92
C ILE A 39 3.15 8.32 -1.85
N TYR A 40 3.52 9.24 -0.95
CA TYR A 40 2.83 10.53 -0.82
C TYR A 40 2.86 11.32 -2.12
N LEU A 41 3.98 11.27 -2.85
CA LEU A 41 4.13 11.96 -4.11
C LEU A 41 3.20 11.39 -5.19
N ILE A 42 3.10 10.06 -5.30
CA ILE A 42 2.21 9.40 -6.27
C ILE A 42 0.75 9.74 -5.99
N ASP A 43 0.30 9.62 -4.74
CA ASP A 43 -1.09 9.97 -4.39
C ASP A 43 -1.37 11.45 -4.64
N THR A 44 -0.42 12.32 -4.27
CA THR A 44 -0.48 13.76 -4.48
C THR A 44 -0.65 14.10 -5.97
N PHE A 45 0.10 13.41 -6.83
CA PHE A 45 0.02 13.59 -8.28
C PHE A 45 -1.34 13.16 -8.84
N ASN A 46 -1.82 11.98 -8.43
CA ASN A 46 -3.12 11.45 -8.88
C ASN A 46 -4.26 12.40 -8.51
N VAL A 47 -4.28 12.88 -7.25
CA VAL A 47 -5.28 13.88 -6.79
C VAL A 47 -5.11 15.20 -7.55
N ALA A 48 -3.88 15.68 -7.76
CA ALA A 48 -3.63 16.95 -8.45
C ALA A 48 -4.12 16.95 -9.92
N ARG A 49 -4.16 15.77 -10.56
CA ARG A 49 -4.65 15.58 -11.94
C ARG A 49 -6.15 15.28 -12.05
N GLY A 50 -6.87 15.20 -10.94
CA GLY A 50 -8.33 15.04 -10.93
C GLY A 50 -8.83 13.71 -10.40
N GLY A 51 -7.96 12.81 -9.93
CA GLY A 51 -8.38 11.62 -9.20
C GLY A 51 -9.05 11.97 -7.87
N LYS A 52 -9.82 11.02 -7.31
CA LYS A 52 -10.55 11.23 -6.05
C LYS A 52 -9.62 11.52 -4.86
N PHE A 53 -10.04 12.49 -4.04
CA PHE A 53 -9.42 12.77 -2.74
C PHE A 53 -10.21 12.09 -1.62
N THR A 54 -9.56 11.20 -0.88
CA THR A 54 -10.14 10.48 0.26
C THR A 54 -9.78 11.17 1.57
N TRP A 55 -10.79 11.47 2.40
CA TRP A 55 -10.59 12.13 3.69
C TRP A 55 -9.96 11.23 4.76
N PHE A 56 -10.34 9.96 4.78
CA PHE A 56 -9.77 8.95 5.68
C PHE A 56 -9.52 7.70 4.85
N GLU A 57 -8.26 7.48 4.47
CA GLU A 57 -7.84 6.24 3.84
C GLU A 57 -7.20 5.32 4.89
N HIS A 58 -7.47 4.03 4.76
CA HIS A 58 -6.99 3.06 5.72
C HIS A 58 -5.44 3.03 5.76
N GLY A 59 -4.85 3.43 6.90
CA GLY A 59 -3.40 3.43 7.11
C GLY A 59 -2.70 4.72 6.67
N ARG A 60 -3.48 5.71 6.17
CA ARG A 60 -3.05 7.08 5.87
C ARG A 60 -4.11 8.09 6.36
N PRO A 61 -4.35 8.18 7.68
CA PRO A 61 -5.42 9.03 8.21
C PRO A 61 -5.07 10.53 8.20
N GLU A 62 -4.11 11.01 7.40
CA GLU A 62 -3.57 12.38 7.46
C GLU A 62 -4.00 13.31 6.30
N PRO A 63 -5.31 13.62 6.14
CA PRO A 63 -5.83 14.33 4.96
C PRO A 63 -5.28 15.75 4.81
N GLY A 64 -4.90 16.41 5.92
CA GLY A 64 -4.42 17.78 5.90
C GLY A 64 -3.12 17.94 5.12
N PHE A 65 -2.20 16.98 5.24
CA PHE A 65 -0.92 17.05 4.54
C PHE A 65 -1.09 16.78 3.04
N GLN A 66 -1.84 15.73 2.68
CA GLN A 66 -2.13 15.38 1.29
C GLN A 66 -2.89 16.50 0.56
N LEU A 67 -3.82 17.20 1.23
CA LEU A 67 -4.52 18.34 0.64
C LEU A 67 -3.56 19.50 0.29
N ILE A 68 -2.65 19.84 1.21
CA ILE A 68 -1.66 20.90 0.96
C ILE A 68 -0.69 20.49 -0.16
N LEU A 69 -0.22 19.23 -0.14
CA LEU A 69 0.68 18.72 -1.17
C LEU A 69 0.02 18.67 -2.55
N SER A 70 -1.21 18.17 -2.67
CA SER A 70 -1.94 18.09 -3.96
C SER A 70 -2.25 19.47 -4.51
N THR A 71 -2.64 20.41 -3.65
CA THR A 71 -2.86 21.80 -4.04
C THR A 71 -1.57 22.44 -4.57
N THR A 72 -0.46 22.31 -3.84
CA THR A 72 0.82 22.90 -4.27
C THR A 72 1.35 22.25 -5.54
N THR A 73 1.25 20.92 -5.65
CA THR A 73 1.66 20.14 -6.83
C THR A 73 0.88 20.55 -8.08
N ARG A 74 -0.41 20.83 -7.96
CA ARG A 74 -1.24 21.32 -9.07
C ARG A 74 -0.74 22.65 -9.67
N PHE A 75 -0.14 23.51 -8.86
CA PHE A 75 0.36 24.82 -9.31
C PHE A 75 1.83 24.83 -9.71
N PHE A 76 2.68 24.01 -9.06
CA PHE A 76 4.14 24.06 -9.23
C PHE A 76 4.75 22.84 -9.94
N GLY A 77 3.99 21.76 -10.12
CA GLY A 77 4.45 20.48 -10.67
C GLY A 77 4.77 19.44 -9.60
N GLY A 78 4.81 18.17 -9.99
CA GLY A 78 4.99 17.03 -9.08
C GLY A 78 6.40 16.48 -8.97
N ASP A 79 7.41 17.19 -9.49
CA ASP A 79 8.80 16.77 -9.36
C ASP A 79 9.18 16.65 -7.86
N PRO A 80 9.85 15.58 -7.40
CA PRO A 80 10.16 15.38 -5.99
C PRO A 80 10.85 16.57 -5.31
N PHE A 81 11.72 17.29 -6.04
CA PHE A 81 12.37 18.48 -5.51
C PHE A 81 11.38 19.62 -5.28
N VAL A 82 10.46 19.85 -6.23
CA VAL A 82 9.44 20.89 -6.13
C VAL A 82 8.48 20.60 -4.98
N VAL A 83 8.06 19.34 -4.84
CA VAL A 83 7.15 18.91 -3.77
C VAL A 83 7.79 19.12 -2.38
N ARG A 84 9.10 18.92 -2.25
CA ARG A 84 9.85 19.21 -1.00
C ARG A 84 9.88 20.69 -0.62
N LEU A 85 9.62 21.62 -1.54
CA LEU A 85 9.52 23.05 -1.18
C LEU A 85 8.34 23.31 -0.24
N THR A 86 7.27 22.53 -0.32
CA THR A 86 6.09 22.67 0.54
C THR A 86 6.41 22.50 2.03
N PRO A 87 6.97 21.36 2.51
CA PRO A 87 7.38 21.22 3.91
C PRO A 87 8.48 22.21 4.32
N ILE A 88 9.37 22.62 3.40
CA ILE A 88 10.36 23.68 3.67
C ILE A 88 9.67 25.00 4.00
N LEU A 89 8.73 25.46 3.17
CA LEU A 89 8.00 26.71 3.41
C LEU A 89 7.15 26.63 4.68
N LEU A 90 6.50 25.50 4.94
CA LEU A 90 5.75 25.27 6.18
C LEU A 90 6.66 25.34 7.40
N SER A 91 7.87 24.80 7.33
CA SER A 91 8.83 24.88 8.44
C SER A 91 9.33 26.31 8.70
N LEU A 92 9.48 27.15 7.68
CA LEU A 92 9.80 28.58 7.86
C LEU A 92 8.65 29.31 8.57
N LEU A 93 7.41 29.01 8.17
CA LEU A 93 6.22 29.54 8.83
C LEU A 93 6.15 29.05 10.28
N THR A 94 6.49 27.79 10.56
CA THR A 94 6.60 27.24 11.92
C THR A 94 7.61 28.03 12.75
N ILE A 95 8.82 28.26 12.23
CA ILE A 95 9.88 28.99 12.93
C ILE A 95 9.46 30.43 13.22
N ALA A 96 8.87 31.12 12.23
CA ALA A 96 8.33 32.47 12.42
C ALA A 96 7.19 32.50 13.46
N THR A 97 6.35 31.46 13.49
CA THR A 97 5.27 31.35 14.46
C THR A 97 5.79 31.06 15.87
N VAL A 98 6.81 30.22 16.03
CA VAL A 98 7.49 30.00 17.32
C VAL A 98 8.09 31.30 17.85
N TYR A 99 8.71 32.11 16.97
CA TYR A 99 9.19 33.44 17.33
C TYR A 99 8.05 34.30 17.88
N TRP A 100 6.98 34.47 17.10
CA TRP A 100 5.82 35.26 17.48
C TRP A 100 5.16 34.77 18.78
N ALA A 101 4.94 33.46 18.91
CA ALA A 101 4.30 32.84 20.07
C ALA A 101 5.16 33.04 21.33
N THR A 102 6.48 32.97 21.19
CA THR A 102 7.41 33.24 22.29
C THR A 102 7.28 34.69 22.79
N LEU A 103 7.11 35.67 21.89
CA LEU A 103 6.83 37.06 22.29
C LEU A 103 5.55 37.16 23.14
N GLN A 104 4.50 36.40 22.78
CA GLN A 104 3.24 36.38 23.54
C GLN A 104 3.39 35.70 24.90
N VAL A 105 4.16 34.61 24.99
CA VAL A 105 4.47 33.90 26.25
C VAL A 105 5.22 34.80 27.24
N LEU A 106 5.92 35.81 26.73
CA LEU A 106 6.82 36.70 27.46
C LEU A 106 6.30 38.14 27.53
N TYR A 107 5.00 38.35 27.31
CA TYR A 107 4.39 39.68 27.27
C TYR A 107 4.66 40.53 28.52
N ASP A 108 4.89 39.88 29.66
CA ASP A 108 5.20 40.46 30.98
C ASP A 108 6.67 40.89 31.14
N ARG A 109 7.53 40.62 30.15
CA ARG A 109 8.95 40.97 30.15
C ARG A 109 9.26 42.16 29.25
N PRO A 110 10.38 42.88 29.45
CA PRO A 110 10.79 43.95 28.55
C PRO A 110 10.93 43.44 27.11
N SER A 111 10.57 44.26 26.12
CA SER A 111 10.57 43.85 24.71
C SER A 111 11.91 43.27 24.25
N SER A 112 13.04 43.74 24.78
CA SER A 112 14.35 43.16 24.46
C SER A 112 14.49 41.70 24.86
N HIS A 113 13.94 41.31 26.01
CA HIS A 113 13.93 39.92 26.47
C HIS A 113 13.00 39.08 25.62
N GLN A 114 11.83 39.63 25.24
CA GLN A 114 10.91 38.96 24.34
C GLN A 114 11.61 38.63 23.01
N TYR A 115 12.22 39.62 22.37
CA TYR A 115 12.93 39.41 21.10
C TYR A 115 14.13 38.45 21.24
N PHE A 116 14.91 38.54 22.31
CA PHE A 116 16.03 37.64 22.56
C PHE A 116 15.55 36.20 22.79
N GLY A 117 14.57 35.98 23.68
CA GLY A 117 14.00 34.66 23.92
C GLY A 117 13.34 34.08 22.68
N GLY A 118 12.66 34.91 21.88
CA GLY A 118 12.08 34.51 20.59
C GLY A 118 13.15 34.05 19.59
N LEU A 119 14.27 34.76 19.49
CA LEU A 119 15.41 34.36 18.65
C LEU A 119 16.00 33.03 19.11
N ILE A 120 16.22 32.85 20.42
CA ILE A 120 16.84 31.60 20.94
C ILE A 120 15.88 30.41 20.86
N ALA A 121 14.58 30.61 21.14
CA ALA A 121 13.55 29.57 20.97
C ALA A 121 13.45 29.10 19.52
N SER A 122 13.29 30.04 18.59
CA SER A 122 13.18 29.75 17.15
C SER A 122 14.47 29.20 16.59
N GLY A 123 15.60 29.72 17.09
CA GLY A 123 16.95 29.23 16.87
C GLY A 123 17.11 27.75 17.15
N ALA A 124 16.67 27.32 18.34
CA ALA A 124 16.75 25.92 18.76
C ALA A 124 15.99 24.99 17.81
N LEU A 125 14.79 25.41 17.38
CA LEU A 125 14.00 24.63 16.43
C LEU A 125 14.64 24.65 15.03
N MET A 126 15.06 25.81 14.52
CA MET A 126 15.59 25.92 13.15
C MET A 126 16.88 25.12 12.93
N THR A 127 17.70 24.95 13.98
CA THR A 127 18.96 24.20 13.93
C THR A 127 18.83 22.76 14.44
N SER A 128 17.67 22.34 14.95
CA SER A 128 17.45 20.96 15.36
C SER A 128 17.58 20.02 14.16
N LEU A 129 18.49 19.05 14.21
CA LEU A 129 18.75 18.17 13.06
C LEU A 129 17.53 17.35 12.67
N GLY A 130 16.80 16.78 13.64
CA GLY A 130 15.55 16.07 13.34
C GLY A 130 14.53 16.96 12.61
N PHE A 131 14.41 18.24 13.01
CA PHE A 131 13.50 19.16 12.32
C PHE A 131 14.01 19.57 10.93
N ILE A 132 15.33 19.70 10.74
CA ILE A 132 15.94 19.91 9.41
C ILE A 132 15.65 18.70 8.52
N THR A 133 15.89 17.48 9.00
CA THR A 133 15.64 16.24 8.25
C THR A 133 14.18 16.12 7.85
N LEU A 134 13.25 16.27 8.79
CA LEU A 134 11.81 16.20 8.53
C LEU A 134 11.31 17.31 7.59
N SER A 135 11.87 18.52 7.66
CA SER A 135 11.45 19.61 6.77
C SER A 135 12.08 19.56 5.38
N ARG A 136 13.11 18.73 5.17
CA ARG A 136 13.73 18.47 3.86
C ARG A 136 13.14 17.25 3.15
N ALA A 137 12.35 16.44 3.84
CA ALA A 137 11.63 15.30 3.31
C ALA A 137 10.14 15.65 3.10
N ILE A 138 9.44 14.85 2.28
CA ILE A 138 7.98 14.95 2.09
C ILE A 138 7.27 14.31 3.31
N GLU A 139 7.40 14.96 4.47
CA GLU A 139 6.98 14.41 5.76
C GLU A 139 5.85 15.19 6.43
N ARG A 140 4.85 14.43 6.89
CA ARG A 140 3.57 14.96 7.38
C ARG A 140 3.61 15.63 8.76
N GLY A 141 4.68 15.46 9.54
CA GLY A 141 4.77 15.96 10.91
C GLY A 141 4.98 17.48 11.04
N VAL A 142 5.59 18.14 10.06
CA VAL A 142 6.01 19.56 10.15
C VAL A 142 4.86 20.53 10.48
N PRO A 143 3.67 20.42 9.86
CA PRO A 143 2.56 21.35 10.13
C PRO A 143 1.99 21.19 11.54
N GLN A 144 2.09 20.01 12.18
CA GLN A 144 1.62 19.82 13.55
C GLN A 144 2.29 20.82 14.52
N ILE A 145 3.61 21.05 14.36
CA ILE A 145 4.39 21.98 15.18
C ILE A 145 3.90 23.42 14.97
N LEU A 146 3.55 23.80 13.73
CA LEU A 146 2.98 25.12 13.41
C LEU A 146 1.70 25.35 14.22
N PHE A 147 0.78 24.39 14.20
CA PHE A 147 -0.51 24.50 14.89
C PHE A 147 -0.36 24.51 16.41
N MET A 148 0.60 23.77 16.98
CA MET A 148 0.96 23.86 18.39
C MET A 148 1.48 25.26 18.77
N ALA A 149 2.36 25.84 17.95
CA ALA A 149 2.90 27.17 18.18
C ALA A 149 1.81 28.26 18.03
N LEU A 150 0.91 28.13 17.03
CA LEU A 150 -0.25 29.00 16.87
C LEU A 150 -1.15 28.95 18.11
N PHE A 151 -1.44 27.75 18.64
CA PHE A 151 -2.20 27.59 19.88
C PHE A 151 -1.51 28.28 21.06
N ILE A 152 -0.24 27.97 21.33
CA ILE A 152 0.51 28.55 22.46
C ILE A 152 0.50 30.07 22.36
N GLY A 153 0.81 30.63 21.19
CA GLY A 153 0.86 32.07 20.98
C GLY A 153 -0.51 32.74 21.14
N ALA A 154 -1.55 32.17 20.54
CA ALA A 154 -2.91 32.69 20.63
C ALA A 154 -3.47 32.60 22.06
N PHE A 155 -3.19 31.50 22.75
CA PHE A 155 -3.59 31.28 24.14
C PHE A 155 -2.87 32.22 25.11
N ALA A 156 -1.55 32.41 24.92
CA ALA A 156 -0.77 33.40 25.67
C ALA A 156 -1.26 34.83 25.40
N ARG A 157 -1.68 35.12 24.15
CA ARG A 157 -2.27 36.40 23.79
C ARG A 157 -3.61 36.63 24.49
N PHE A 158 -4.51 35.64 24.41
CA PHE A 158 -5.78 35.64 25.12
C PHE A 158 -5.61 35.94 26.62
N GLN A 159 -4.59 35.38 27.28
CA GLN A 159 -4.40 35.57 28.72
C GLN A 159 -4.20 37.03 29.12
N HIS A 160 -3.55 37.84 28.30
CA HIS A 160 -3.28 39.24 28.61
C HIS A 160 -4.22 40.22 27.89
N THR A 161 -4.80 39.85 26.73
CA THR A 161 -5.77 40.69 26.02
C THR A 161 -7.21 40.48 26.49
N LYS A 162 -7.52 39.30 27.03
CA LYS A 162 -8.89 38.82 27.37
C LYS A 162 -9.86 38.81 26.18
N GLN A 163 -9.36 38.84 24.95
CA GLN A 163 -10.22 38.93 23.77
C GLN A 163 -10.73 37.56 23.32
N ARG A 164 -12.04 37.46 23.08
CA ARG A 164 -12.70 36.23 22.63
C ARG A 164 -12.13 35.70 21.30
N ARG A 165 -11.75 36.60 20.38
CA ARG A 165 -11.15 36.22 19.10
C ARG A 165 -9.85 35.41 19.25
N ASP A 166 -9.06 35.70 20.29
CA ASP A 166 -7.80 35.00 20.54
C ASP A 166 -8.06 33.58 21.06
N ALA A 167 -9.10 33.41 21.89
CA ALA A 167 -9.53 32.10 22.36
C ALA A 167 -10.17 31.24 21.25
N ILE A 168 -10.98 31.85 20.38
CA ILE A 168 -11.53 31.18 19.18
C ILE A 168 -10.39 30.72 18.26
N PHE A 169 -9.44 31.61 17.96
CA PHE A 169 -8.30 31.27 17.12
C PHE A 169 -7.39 30.20 17.76
N ALA A 170 -7.19 30.24 19.07
CA ALA A 170 -6.50 29.16 19.78
C ALA A 170 -7.25 27.82 19.63
N GLY A 171 -8.59 27.82 19.72
CA GLY A 171 -9.39 26.61 19.50
C GLY A 171 -9.21 26.04 18.09
N ILE A 172 -9.29 26.90 17.06
CA ILE A 172 -9.03 26.52 15.66
C ILE A 172 -7.61 25.98 15.49
N ALA A 173 -6.62 26.64 16.09
CA ALA A 173 -5.23 26.22 16.01
C ALA A 173 -5.01 24.85 16.67
N LEU A 174 -5.64 24.60 17.82
CA LEU A 174 -5.57 23.31 18.50
C LEU A 174 -6.25 22.20 17.68
N SER A 175 -7.37 22.48 17.01
CA SER A 175 -8.00 21.53 16.08
C SER A 175 -7.07 21.17 14.93
N GLY A 176 -6.26 22.11 14.45
CA GLY A 176 -5.30 21.87 13.38
C GLY A 176 -4.26 20.79 13.71
N THR A 177 -3.98 20.50 14.99
CA THR A 177 -2.92 19.54 15.35
C THR A 177 -3.24 18.09 14.98
N ILE A 178 -4.51 17.74 14.77
CA ILE A 178 -4.91 16.34 14.51
C ILE A 178 -4.93 15.97 13.02
N TYR A 179 -4.86 16.95 12.12
CA TYR A 179 -5.07 16.74 10.68
C TYR A 179 -3.85 16.29 9.89
N PHE A 180 -2.67 16.32 10.51
CA PHE A 180 -1.40 16.13 9.80
C PHE A 180 -0.65 14.88 10.25
N TYR A 181 -0.80 14.45 11.50
CA TYR A 181 -0.16 13.23 11.98
C TYR A 181 -0.88 12.68 13.21
N THR A 182 -0.95 11.35 13.32
CA THR A 182 -1.71 10.65 14.37
C THR A 182 -1.20 10.92 15.78
N ALA A 183 0.09 11.28 15.96
CA ALA A 183 0.61 11.75 17.25
C ALA A 183 -0.10 13.01 17.76
N GLY A 184 -0.75 13.77 16.88
CA GLY A 184 -1.54 14.94 17.23
C GLY A 184 -2.85 14.63 17.96
N LEU A 185 -3.37 13.40 17.87
CA LEU A 185 -4.69 13.02 18.42
C LEU A 185 -4.79 13.22 19.94
N VAL A 186 -3.68 13.11 20.65
CA VAL A 186 -3.64 13.30 22.11
C VAL A 186 -3.57 14.78 22.50
N LEU A 187 -3.16 15.68 21.60
CA LEU A 187 -2.87 17.08 21.94
C LEU A 187 -4.08 17.91 22.37
N PRO A 188 -5.31 17.73 21.82
CA PRO A 188 -6.50 18.42 22.31
C PRO A 188 -6.78 18.20 23.81
N ALA A 189 -6.26 17.13 24.40
CA ALA A 189 -6.37 16.86 25.83
C ALA A 189 -5.69 17.95 26.71
N VAL A 190 -4.88 18.86 26.13
CA VAL A 190 -4.30 20.02 26.81
C VAL A 190 -5.34 20.91 27.49
N LEU A 191 -6.57 20.97 26.97
CA LEU A 191 -7.64 21.79 27.54
C LEU A 191 -8.05 21.35 28.96
N ALA A 192 -7.92 20.07 29.29
CA ALA A 192 -8.31 19.54 30.60
C ALA A 192 -7.41 20.08 31.74
N PRO A 193 -6.08 19.92 31.73
CA PRO A 193 -5.22 20.48 32.77
C PRO A 193 -5.23 22.01 32.76
N VAL A 194 -5.35 22.65 31.60
CA VAL A 194 -5.50 24.12 31.52
C VAL A 194 -6.79 24.60 32.18
N GLY A 195 -7.93 23.96 31.88
CA GLY A 195 -9.21 24.28 32.49
C GLY A 195 -9.23 24.04 34.00
N LEU A 196 -8.68 22.91 34.45
CA LEU A 196 -8.48 22.63 35.86
C LEU A 196 -7.62 23.71 36.53
N TRP A 197 -6.56 24.16 35.87
CA TRP A 197 -5.71 25.24 36.39
C TRP A 197 -6.45 26.56 36.56
N PHE A 198 -7.32 26.93 35.60
CA PHE A 198 -8.18 28.10 35.73
C PHE A 198 -9.15 27.97 36.91
N VAL A 199 -9.74 26.78 37.12
CA VAL A 199 -10.62 26.53 38.26
C VAL A 199 -9.86 26.66 39.59
N LEU A 200 -8.66 26.09 39.69
CA LEU A 200 -7.90 26.08 40.94
C LEU A 200 -7.32 27.45 41.31
N PHE A 201 -6.82 28.22 40.33
CA PHE A 201 -6.03 29.44 40.60
C PHE A 201 -6.69 30.73 40.13
N TYR A 202 -7.75 30.65 39.32
CA TYR A 202 -8.41 31.80 38.71
C TYR A 202 -9.95 31.80 38.90
N ALA A 203 -10.50 30.96 39.78
CA ALA A 203 -11.94 30.86 40.05
C ALA A 203 -12.63 32.22 40.27
N ASN A 204 -11.98 33.14 40.99
CA ASN A 204 -12.54 34.47 41.28
C ASN A 204 -12.73 35.35 40.05
N THR A 205 -12.07 35.02 38.93
CA THR A 205 -12.13 35.75 37.65
C THR A 205 -12.88 34.98 36.56
N TRP A 206 -13.73 34.00 36.92
CA TRP A 206 -14.39 33.09 35.97
C TRP A 206 -15.14 33.81 34.84
N ARG A 207 -15.72 34.98 35.08
CA ARG A 207 -16.41 35.77 34.05
C ARG A 207 -15.48 36.21 32.91
N GLU A 208 -14.19 36.34 33.17
CA GLU A 208 -13.19 36.75 32.17
C GLU A 208 -12.69 35.59 31.30
N TRP A 209 -12.72 34.36 31.81
CA TRP A 209 -12.09 33.22 31.13
C TRP A 209 -13.04 32.08 30.76
N LEU A 210 -14.19 31.91 31.45
CA LEU A 210 -15.07 30.76 31.25
C LEU A 210 -15.66 30.74 29.84
N LEU A 211 -16.32 31.83 29.43
CA LEU A 211 -16.93 31.90 28.09
C LEU A 211 -15.86 31.78 26.98
N PRO A 212 -14.72 32.51 26.99
CA PRO A 212 -13.66 32.29 26.01
C PRO A 212 -13.14 30.84 25.97
N LEU A 213 -12.95 30.19 27.12
CA LEU A 213 -12.49 28.80 27.20
C LEU A 213 -13.55 27.82 26.67
N MET A 214 -14.83 28.06 26.93
CA MET A 214 -15.93 27.31 26.33
C MET A 214 -15.98 27.48 24.80
N LEU A 215 -15.80 28.71 24.29
CA LEU A 215 -15.74 28.96 22.86
C LEU A 215 -14.54 28.24 22.21
N MET A 216 -13.39 28.22 22.88
CA MET A 216 -12.22 27.46 22.45
C MET A 216 -12.52 25.96 22.39
N GLY A 217 -13.09 25.38 23.46
CA GLY A 217 -13.48 23.97 23.50
C GLY A 217 -14.56 23.62 22.46
N MET A 218 -15.49 24.54 22.19
CA MET A 218 -16.51 24.40 21.14
C MET A 218 -15.89 24.38 19.75
N MET A 219 -14.91 25.24 19.46
CA MET A 219 -14.17 25.19 18.19
C MET A 219 -13.41 23.88 18.02
N VAL A 220 -12.81 23.37 19.11
CA VAL A 220 -12.19 22.04 19.11
C VAL A 220 -13.24 20.98 18.79
N ALA A 221 -14.32 20.88 19.56
CA ALA A 221 -15.35 19.88 19.37
C ALA A 221 -15.97 19.88 17.95
N ILE A 222 -16.25 21.06 17.39
CA ILE A 222 -16.83 21.18 16.04
C ILE A 222 -15.84 20.74 14.98
N LEU A 223 -14.62 21.27 15.03
CA LEU A 223 -13.64 21.02 13.97
C LEU A 223 -13.06 19.60 14.06
N THR A 224 -12.94 19.01 15.25
CA THR A 224 -12.50 17.62 15.38
C THR A 224 -13.65 16.61 15.23
N ALA A 225 -14.89 17.05 15.00
CA ALA A 225 -16.04 16.15 14.91
C ALA A 225 -15.90 15.05 13.85
N PRO A 226 -15.41 15.30 12.62
CA PRO A 226 -15.22 14.23 11.63
C PRO A 226 -14.29 13.13 12.15
N TRP A 227 -13.17 13.52 12.77
CA TRP A 227 -12.24 12.59 13.40
C TRP A 227 -12.87 11.83 14.57
N SER A 228 -13.60 12.52 15.44
CA SER A 228 -14.27 11.89 16.58
C SER A 228 -15.35 10.90 16.14
N ILE A 229 -16.12 11.23 15.10
CA ILE A 229 -17.14 10.34 14.52
C ILE A 229 -16.45 9.11 13.92
N THR A 230 -15.45 9.30 13.06
CA THR A 230 -14.70 8.18 12.45
C THR A 230 -14.06 7.30 13.51
N LEU A 231 -13.48 7.86 14.57
CA LEU A 231 -12.90 7.08 15.66
C LEU A 231 -13.94 6.24 16.42
N LEU A 232 -15.20 6.70 16.49
CA LEU A 232 -16.29 5.98 17.16
C LEU A 232 -16.97 4.95 16.25
N THR A 233 -17.07 5.23 14.94
CA THR A 233 -17.80 4.37 13.99
C THR A 233 -16.88 3.38 13.26
N ASN A 234 -15.62 3.76 13.01
CA ASN A 234 -14.65 2.97 12.26
C ASN A 234 -13.22 3.25 12.77
N SER A 235 -12.98 2.89 14.03
CA SER A 235 -11.72 3.18 14.73
C SER A 235 -10.48 2.59 14.04
N GLY A 236 -10.64 1.51 13.28
CA GLY A 236 -9.56 0.85 12.55
C GLY A 236 -8.86 1.78 11.56
N LEU A 237 -9.61 2.62 10.83
CA LEU A 237 -9.09 3.59 9.86
C LEU A 237 -8.01 4.51 10.45
N ILE A 238 -8.09 4.78 11.76
CA ILE A 238 -7.22 5.70 12.48
C ILE A 238 -6.20 4.97 13.36
N LEU A 239 -6.62 3.95 14.12
CA LEU A 239 -5.83 3.39 15.23
C LEU A 239 -5.00 2.16 14.87
N ASP A 240 -5.29 1.46 13.78
CA ASP A 240 -4.65 0.17 13.51
C ASP A 240 -3.14 0.28 13.29
N ARG A 241 -2.68 1.34 12.60
CA ARG A 241 -1.24 1.64 12.44
C ARG A 241 -0.54 1.86 13.78
N ALA A 242 -1.23 2.44 14.75
CA ALA A 242 -0.73 2.60 16.12
C ALA A 242 -0.79 1.29 16.92
N GLY A 243 -1.72 0.39 16.58
CA GLY A 243 -1.85 -0.96 17.14
C GLY A 243 -0.68 -1.88 16.78
N GLU A 244 -0.20 -1.82 15.53
CA GLU A 244 0.90 -2.64 14.99
C GLU A 244 2.24 -2.44 15.72
N VAL A 245 2.47 -1.24 16.26
CA VAL A 245 3.74 -0.85 16.92
C VAL A 245 3.64 -0.82 18.44
N ARG A 246 2.58 -1.37 19.02
CA ARG A 246 2.40 -1.40 20.49
C ARG A 246 3.57 -2.12 21.16
N GLY A 247 4.14 -1.47 22.18
CA GLY A 247 5.30 -1.97 22.89
C GLY A 247 4.99 -3.17 23.78
N ALA A 248 5.15 -4.38 23.28
CA ALA A 248 5.26 -5.59 24.10
C ALA A 248 6.74 -5.85 24.41
N GLY A 249 7.34 -5.15 25.40
CA GLY A 249 8.71 -5.48 25.82
C GLY A 249 9.51 -4.44 26.60
N LEU A 250 9.08 -3.17 26.65
CA LEU A 250 9.78 -2.12 27.40
C LEU A 250 9.05 -1.78 28.70
N THR A 251 9.79 -1.64 29.81
CA THR A 251 9.22 -1.08 31.05
C THR A 251 8.96 0.42 30.86
N LEU A 252 7.95 0.95 31.53
CA LEU A 252 7.63 2.37 31.49
C LEU A 252 8.83 3.25 31.89
N GLU A 253 9.59 2.83 32.90
CA GLU A 253 10.81 3.50 33.33
C GLU A 253 11.86 3.58 32.21
N ARG A 254 12.10 2.47 31.50
CA ARG A 254 13.06 2.46 30.38
C ARG A 254 12.56 3.32 29.22
N ALA A 255 11.26 3.29 28.91
CA ALA A 255 10.69 4.14 27.87
C ALA A 255 10.84 5.64 28.19
N ILE A 256 10.62 6.04 29.45
CA ILE A 256 10.85 7.40 29.93
C ILE A 256 12.34 7.78 29.82
N SER A 257 13.26 6.91 30.26
CA SER A 257 14.71 7.13 30.12
C SER A 257 15.11 7.36 28.67
N LEU A 258 14.64 6.50 27.75
CA LEU A 258 14.93 6.61 26.32
C LEU A 258 14.35 7.88 25.70
N THR A 259 13.21 8.36 26.19
CA THR A 259 12.64 9.64 25.75
C THR A 259 13.50 10.83 26.19
N TRP A 260 14.05 10.79 27.40
CA TRP A 260 15.03 11.79 27.86
C TRP A 260 16.35 11.71 27.08
N GLU A 261 16.82 10.49 26.78
CA GLU A 261 17.98 10.27 25.91
C GLU A 261 17.73 10.86 24.52
N HIS A 262 16.54 10.68 23.94
CA HIS A 262 16.15 11.28 22.64
C HIS A 262 16.29 12.81 22.64
N LEU A 263 15.82 13.46 23.70
CA LEU A 263 15.85 14.92 23.79
C LEU A 263 17.27 15.48 23.91
N LEU A 264 18.16 14.82 24.67
CA LEU A 264 19.39 15.44 25.17
C LEU A 264 20.69 14.69 24.83
N ILE A 265 20.64 13.39 24.54
CA ILE A 265 21.84 12.55 24.43
C ILE A 265 21.98 11.98 23.01
N ALA A 266 21.01 11.18 22.56
CA ALA A 266 21.06 10.47 21.29
C ALA A 266 19.67 10.40 20.68
N GLY A 267 19.51 10.93 19.47
CA GLY A 267 18.24 10.91 18.76
C GLY A 267 18.01 9.70 17.89
N ASP A 268 16.96 9.77 17.07
CA ASP A 268 16.54 8.69 16.18
C ASP A 268 17.70 8.27 15.24
N PRO A 269 18.07 6.97 15.20
CA PRO A 269 19.06 6.46 14.25
C PRO A 269 18.52 6.32 12.83
N ASN A 270 17.20 6.37 12.62
CA ASN A 270 16.60 6.28 11.30
C ASN A 270 16.84 7.57 10.51
N PRO A 271 17.58 7.51 9.38
CA PRO A 271 17.96 8.67 8.57
C PRO A 271 16.77 9.44 7.98
N GLN A 272 15.59 8.81 7.92
CA GLN A 272 14.37 9.45 7.43
C GLN A 272 13.85 10.53 8.39
N TYR A 273 14.12 10.38 9.69
CA TYR A 273 13.53 11.22 10.73
C TYR A 273 14.58 12.06 11.48
N ASN A 274 15.85 11.70 11.39
CA ASN A 274 16.95 12.44 12.01
C ASN A 274 18.28 12.13 11.33
N THR A 275 19.27 13.00 11.50
CA THR A 275 20.60 12.85 10.89
C THR A 275 21.68 12.70 11.95
N ALA A 276 22.61 11.76 11.73
CA ALA A 276 23.73 11.47 12.63
C ALA A 276 23.33 11.17 14.09
N SER A 277 22.13 10.60 14.29
CA SER A 277 21.55 10.30 15.62
C SER A 277 21.65 11.47 16.61
N GLN A 278 21.62 12.71 16.10
CA GLN A 278 21.77 13.88 16.96
C GLN A 278 20.57 14.01 17.90
N PRO A 279 20.77 14.46 19.15
CA PRO A 279 19.65 14.72 20.05
C PRO A 279 18.72 15.78 19.47
N MET A 280 17.44 15.73 19.84
CA MET A 280 16.44 16.71 19.35
C MET A 280 16.86 18.15 19.68
N ILE A 281 17.48 18.33 20.85
CA ILE A 281 18.04 19.60 21.30
C ILE A 281 19.56 19.54 21.16
N LEU A 282 20.10 20.33 20.23
CA LEU A 282 21.54 20.46 20.06
C LEU A 282 22.23 20.92 21.36
N LEU A 283 23.45 20.44 21.57
CA LEU A 283 24.24 20.63 22.79
C LEU A 283 24.23 22.07 23.31
N PHE A 284 24.42 23.06 22.42
CA PHE A 284 24.49 24.47 22.78
C PHE A 284 23.18 25.05 23.33
N PHE A 285 22.04 24.39 23.10
CA PHE A 285 20.74 24.81 23.61
C PHE A 285 20.30 24.05 24.88
N GLN A 286 20.97 22.95 25.22
CA GLN A 286 20.61 22.12 26.38
C GLN A 286 20.69 22.86 27.73
N PRO A 287 21.69 23.74 27.99
CA PRO A 287 21.70 24.53 29.23
C PRO A 287 20.46 25.43 29.36
N PHE A 288 20.03 26.04 28.24
CA PHE A 288 18.81 26.85 28.23
C PHE A 288 17.57 25.99 28.43
N PHE A 289 17.52 24.78 27.89
CA PHE A 289 16.41 23.88 28.14
C PHE A 289 16.30 23.50 29.63
N ILE A 290 17.41 23.12 30.27
CA ILE A 290 17.44 22.75 31.70
C ILE A 290 17.01 23.94 32.58
N LEU A 291 17.57 25.14 32.33
CA LEU A 291 17.16 26.36 33.03
C LEU A 291 15.70 26.71 32.75
N GLY A 292 15.23 26.42 31.54
CA GLY A 292 13.85 26.60 31.10
C GLY A 292 12.85 25.74 31.87
N LEU A 293 13.19 24.49 32.17
CA LEU A 293 12.37 23.62 33.04
C LEU A 293 12.21 24.27 34.43
N GLY A 294 13.29 24.82 35.00
CA GLY A 294 13.22 25.60 36.24
C GLY A 294 12.38 26.88 36.10
N ALA A 295 12.49 27.58 34.97
CA ALA A 295 11.71 28.78 34.68
C ALA A 295 10.20 28.49 34.55
N LEU A 296 9.81 27.33 34.01
CA LEU A 296 8.42 26.88 34.00
C LEU A 296 7.89 26.71 35.42
N LEU A 297 8.65 26.08 36.33
CA LEU A 297 8.24 25.96 37.74
C LEU A 297 8.08 27.33 38.41
N ALA A 298 8.98 28.27 38.13
CA ALA A 298 8.87 29.65 38.63
C ALA A 298 7.65 30.40 38.06
N ARG A 299 7.19 30.05 36.85
CA ARG A 299 6.03 30.63 36.18
C ARG A 299 4.80 29.71 36.23
N ILE A 300 4.74 28.74 37.13
CA ILE A 300 3.69 27.71 37.16
C ILE A 300 2.29 28.30 37.25
N LYS A 301 2.14 29.45 37.92
CA LYS A 301 0.86 30.15 38.05
C LYS A 301 0.26 30.58 36.71
N GLN A 302 1.07 30.81 35.67
CA GLN A 302 0.56 31.22 34.36
C GLN A 302 -0.05 30.01 33.63
N PRO A 303 -1.31 30.06 33.16
CA PRO A 303 -1.91 28.89 32.50
C PRO A 303 -1.21 28.52 31.19
N THR A 304 -0.47 29.43 30.54
CA THR A 304 0.34 29.13 29.35
C THR A 304 1.50 28.19 29.70
N THR A 305 2.07 28.30 30.90
CA THR A 305 3.08 27.37 31.41
C THR A 305 2.53 25.94 31.49
N ILE A 306 1.28 25.79 31.96
CA ILE A 306 0.61 24.49 32.02
C ILE A 306 0.42 23.92 30.62
N ALA A 307 -0.04 24.73 29.66
CA ALA A 307 -0.15 24.30 28.27
C ALA A 307 1.19 23.79 27.70
N ILE A 308 2.31 24.49 27.93
CA ILE A 308 3.64 24.08 27.46
C ILE A 308 4.09 22.77 28.11
N ILE A 309 3.94 22.63 29.43
CA ILE A 309 4.28 21.39 30.16
C ILE A 309 3.43 20.23 29.64
N THR A 310 2.13 20.45 29.50
CA THR A 310 1.21 19.42 29.02
C THR A 310 1.52 19.02 27.59
N PHE A 311 1.89 19.94 26.70
CA PHE A 311 2.32 19.57 25.34
C PHE A 311 3.64 18.80 25.32
N LEU A 312 4.58 19.07 26.21
CA LEU A 312 5.78 18.24 26.33
C LEU A 312 5.42 16.80 26.72
N VAL A 313 4.53 16.64 27.70
CA VAL A 313 4.08 15.32 28.19
C VAL A 313 3.24 14.58 27.14
N LEU A 314 2.21 15.23 26.60
CA LEU A 314 1.35 14.64 25.57
C LEU A 314 2.12 14.37 24.27
N GLY A 315 3.06 15.24 23.91
CA GLY A 315 3.92 15.04 22.74
C GLY A 315 4.93 13.89 22.88
N ALA A 316 5.27 13.51 24.11
CA ALA A 316 6.10 12.34 24.41
C ALA A 316 5.27 11.03 24.47
N LEU A 317 3.95 11.12 24.63
CA LEU A 317 3.10 9.95 24.84
C LEU A 317 3.09 8.99 23.63
N PRO A 318 2.94 9.44 22.36
CA PRO A 318 2.93 8.54 21.21
C PRO A 318 4.17 7.62 21.13
N PRO A 319 5.43 8.10 21.17
CA PRO A 319 6.57 7.19 21.13
C PRO A 319 6.65 6.31 22.38
N LEU A 320 6.30 6.82 23.57
CA LEU A 320 6.27 6.05 24.83
C LEU A 320 5.32 4.84 24.81
N LEU A 321 4.25 4.90 24.01
CA LEU A 321 3.27 3.82 23.87
C LEU A 321 3.67 2.77 22.80
N THR A 322 4.81 2.95 22.14
CA THR A 322 5.31 2.03 21.10
C THR A 322 6.54 1.25 21.54
N ASN A 323 6.94 0.26 20.74
CA ASN A 323 8.22 -0.45 20.87
C ASN A 323 9.45 0.40 20.47
N GLU A 324 9.27 1.60 19.91
CA GLU A 324 10.36 2.48 19.47
C GLU A 324 10.25 3.87 20.14
N PRO A 325 10.66 4.00 21.41
CA PRO A 325 10.56 5.26 22.16
C PRO A 325 11.49 6.36 21.62
N ILE A 326 12.53 5.99 20.86
CA ILE A 326 13.40 6.92 20.12
C ILE A 326 12.98 6.89 18.66
N HIS A 327 11.97 7.70 18.31
CA HIS A 327 11.44 7.80 16.95
C HIS A 327 11.04 9.25 16.62
N GLY A 328 11.65 9.85 15.60
CA GLY A 328 11.64 11.30 15.35
C GLY A 328 10.25 11.84 15.02
N ILE A 329 9.53 11.21 14.07
CA ILE A 329 8.17 11.66 13.73
C ILE A 329 7.12 11.31 14.81
N ARG A 330 7.22 10.17 15.51
CA ARG A 330 6.31 9.88 16.65
C ARG A 330 6.49 10.92 17.76
N ALA A 331 7.71 11.36 17.98
CA ALA A 331 8.09 12.42 18.90
C ALA A 331 7.78 13.86 18.39
N ILE A 332 7.08 14.04 17.28
CA ILE A 332 6.88 15.37 16.65
C ILE A 332 6.28 16.40 17.61
N GLY A 333 5.42 15.97 18.54
CA GLY A 333 4.82 16.84 19.54
C GLY A 333 5.85 17.49 20.47
N MET A 334 6.97 16.82 20.77
CA MET A 334 8.03 17.40 21.60
C MET A 334 8.72 18.60 20.92
N PHE A 335 8.83 18.60 19.58
CA PHE A 335 9.33 19.75 18.80
C PHE A 335 8.43 20.99 18.94
N GLY A 336 7.14 20.81 19.23
CA GLY A 336 6.21 21.90 19.51
C GLY A 336 6.31 22.49 20.91
N ALA A 337 7.00 21.84 21.84
CA ALA A 337 7.08 22.26 23.24
C ALA A 337 8.48 22.77 23.64
N PHE A 338 9.55 22.04 23.31
CA PHE A 338 10.90 22.38 23.78
C PHE A 338 11.39 23.79 23.39
N PRO A 339 11.03 24.38 22.22
CA PRO A 339 11.52 25.70 21.84
C PRO A 339 11.13 26.77 22.87
N PHE A 340 9.90 26.69 23.40
CA PHE A 340 9.40 27.64 24.39
C PHE A 340 10.12 27.49 25.74
N ILE A 341 10.46 26.26 26.12
CA ILE A 341 11.23 25.94 27.32
C ILE A 341 12.62 26.57 27.21
N ILE A 342 13.29 26.37 26.08
CA ILE A 342 14.59 26.97 25.77
C ILE A 342 14.52 28.51 25.79
N GLY A 343 13.49 29.11 25.18
CA GLY A 343 13.29 30.56 25.21
C GLY A 343 13.14 31.13 26.62
N LEU A 344 12.43 30.43 27.50
CA LEU A 344 12.29 30.81 28.91
C LEU A 344 13.63 30.71 29.66
N GLY A 345 14.40 29.66 29.42
CA GLY A 345 15.73 29.51 30.02
C GLY A 345 16.72 30.55 29.53
N ALA A 346 16.71 30.88 28.25
CA ALA A 346 17.54 31.94 27.68
C ALA A 346 17.26 33.31 28.31
N ILE A 347 15.99 33.59 28.62
CA ILE A 347 15.61 34.81 29.32
C ILE A 347 16.03 34.79 30.78
N LEU A 348 15.92 33.64 31.45
CA LEU A 348 16.43 33.49 32.80
C LEU A 348 17.94 33.75 32.84
N THR A 349 18.70 33.21 31.88
CA THR A 349 20.13 33.49 31.72
C THR A 349 20.40 34.98 31.49
N LEU A 350 19.68 35.61 30.54
CA LEU A 350 19.86 37.02 30.24
C LEU A 350 19.55 37.90 31.46
N TRP A 351 18.47 37.59 32.19
CA TRP A 351 18.10 38.30 33.40
C TRP A 351 19.15 38.17 34.51
N LEU A 352 19.78 36.99 34.66
CA LEU A 352 20.90 36.79 35.58
C LEU A 352 22.13 37.60 35.18
N ILE A 353 22.44 37.67 33.88
CA ILE A 353 23.56 38.46 33.35
C ILE A 353 23.33 39.96 33.58
N GLU A 354 22.11 40.45 33.35
CA GLU A 354 21.73 41.85 33.59
C GLU A 354 21.79 42.25 35.07
N ARG A 355 21.94 41.31 36.03
CA ARG A 355 22.24 41.65 37.42
C ARG A 355 23.66 42.19 37.61
N PHE A 356 24.59 41.81 36.73
CA PHE A 356 26.00 42.17 36.81
C PHE A 356 26.44 43.16 35.72
N LEU A 357 25.67 43.28 34.63
CA LEU A 357 25.96 44.16 33.49
C LEU A 357 24.82 45.15 33.24
N SER A 358 25.16 46.37 32.83
CA SER A 358 24.17 47.44 32.59
C SER A 358 23.15 47.05 31.50
N PRO A 359 21.85 47.37 31.70
CA PRO A 359 20.79 47.19 30.69
C PRO A 359 21.04 47.90 29.35
N GLN A 360 22.01 48.82 29.26
CA GLN A 360 22.37 49.50 28.02
C GLN A 360 22.94 48.55 26.95
N TYR A 361 23.44 47.37 27.34
CA TYR A 361 24.02 46.38 26.43
C TYR A 361 22.99 45.47 25.73
N ARG A 362 21.70 45.74 25.86
CA ARG A 362 20.62 44.92 25.26
C ARG A 362 20.71 44.75 23.74
N LEU A 363 21.23 45.75 23.02
CA LEU A 363 21.50 45.61 21.59
C LEU A 363 22.66 44.61 21.32
N VAL A 364 23.68 44.64 22.17
CA VAL A 364 24.82 43.70 22.10
C VAL A 364 24.31 42.28 22.33
N TRP A 365 23.39 42.04 23.27
CA TRP A 365 22.81 40.72 23.49
C TRP A 365 22.04 40.18 22.29
N LEU A 366 21.30 41.02 21.56
CA LEU A 366 20.65 40.59 20.32
C LEU A 366 21.66 40.24 19.22
N ILE A 367 22.71 41.05 19.06
CA ILE A 367 23.77 40.79 18.08
C ILE A 367 24.49 39.49 18.42
N LEU A 368 24.83 39.27 19.69
CA LEU A 368 25.43 38.03 20.18
C LEU A 368 24.48 36.85 20.01
N GLY A 369 23.18 37.04 20.22
CA GLY A 369 22.15 36.03 19.95
C GLY A 369 22.15 35.61 18.48
N ILE A 370 22.14 36.57 17.55
CA ILE A 370 22.25 36.28 16.11
C ILE A 370 23.59 35.62 15.76
N GLY A 371 24.71 36.08 16.32
CA GLY A 371 26.02 35.45 16.12
C GLY A 371 26.04 34.00 16.61
N PHE A 372 25.45 33.73 17.78
CA PHE A 372 25.25 32.39 18.31
C PHE A 372 24.40 31.53 17.37
N LEU A 373 23.30 32.07 16.81
CA LEU A 373 22.52 31.35 15.80
C LEU A 373 23.33 31.07 14.53
N GLY A 374 24.16 32.01 14.06
CA GLY A 374 25.04 31.81 12.91
C GLY A 374 26.02 30.65 13.11
N ILE A 375 26.63 30.56 14.30
CA ILE A 375 27.53 29.45 14.67
C ILE A 375 26.77 28.11 14.67
N ASN A 376 25.60 28.07 15.32
CA ASN A 376 24.78 26.85 15.38
C ASN A 376 24.24 26.44 14.00
N THR A 377 23.91 27.40 13.14
CA THR A 377 23.50 27.17 11.75
C THR A 377 24.63 26.50 10.99
N ARG A 378 25.86 27.02 11.09
CA ARG A 378 27.02 26.41 10.44
C ARG A 378 27.31 25.01 10.99
N TYR A 379 27.21 24.84 12.31
CA TYR A 379 27.40 23.54 12.97
C TYR A 379 26.37 22.50 12.51
N ALA A 380 25.09 22.86 12.46
CA ALA A 380 24.03 21.99 11.98
C ALA A 380 24.21 21.61 10.50
N ASN A 381 24.57 22.57 9.65
CA ASN A 381 24.89 22.31 8.24
C ASN A 381 26.08 21.36 8.08
N GLN A 382 27.14 21.54 8.86
CA GLN A 382 28.32 20.67 8.82
C GLN A 382 27.97 19.22 9.16
N ILE A 383 27.25 18.98 10.26
CA ILE A 383 26.83 17.62 10.63
C ILE A 383 25.94 17.01 9.55
N TYR A 384 24.95 17.77 9.06
CA TYR A 384 24.03 17.28 8.03
C TYR A 384 24.77 16.94 6.72
N ALA A 385 25.65 17.83 6.25
CA ALA A 385 26.43 17.62 5.04
C ALA A 385 27.42 16.46 5.18
N GLU A 386 28.14 16.38 6.31
CA GLU A 386 29.11 15.30 6.58
C GLU A 386 28.43 13.93 6.62
N TYR A 387 27.22 13.85 7.20
CA TYR A 387 26.45 12.60 7.22
C TYR A 387 26.13 12.09 5.81
N TRP A 388 25.75 12.97 4.87
CA TRP A 388 25.45 12.55 3.50
C TRP A 388 26.67 12.40 2.61
N LEU A 389 27.79 13.05 2.95
CA LEU A 389 29.08 12.82 2.31
C LEU A 389 29.68 11.47 2.71
N ASN A 390 29.49 11.04 3.97
CA ASN A 390 29.98 9.78 4.52
C ASN A 390 28.85 9.01 5.22
N PRO A 391 27.84 8.52 4.47
CA PRO A 391 26.67 7.89 5.07
C PRO A 391 27.07 6.58 5.76
N PRO A 392 26.56 6.33 6.98
CA PRO A 392 26.85 5.09 7.69
C PRO A 392 26.34 3.87 6.91
N LEU A 393 26.97 2.73 7.16
CA LEU A 393 26.51 1.45 6.66
C LEU A 393 25.46 0.86 7.59
N THR A 394 24.43 0.28 6.99
CA THR A 394 23.43 -0.56 7.64
C THR A 394 23.49 -1.95 7.02
N ARG A 395 23.30 -2.99 7.84
CA ARG A 395 23.19 -4.36 7.34
C ARG A 395 21.75 -4.64 6.97
N VAL A 396 21.52 -5.04 5.73
CA VAL A 396 20.22 -5.45 5.22
C VAL A 396 20.41 -6.77 4.52
N TYR A 397 19.60 -7.76 4.87
CA TYR A 397 19.78 -9.15 4.44
C TYR A 397 21.20 -9.65 4.78
N VAL A 398 22.09 -9.73 3.78
CA VAL A 398 23.47 -10.22 3.91
C VAL A 398 24.53 -9.17 3.60
N ASP A 399 24.15 -8.00 3.09
CA ASP A 399 25.08 -6.96 2.62
C ASP A 399 25.11 -5.70 3.48
N ALA A 400 26.26 -5.03 3.46
CA ALA A 400 26.42 -3.71 4.05
C ALA A 400 26.12 -2.63 3.01
N LEU A 401 24.97 -1.98 3.17
CA LEU A 401 24.51 -0.89 2.29
C LEU A 401 24.64 0.44 3.01
N THR A 402 24.85 1.53 2.27
CA THR A 402 24.70 2.85 2.89
C THR A 402 23.24 3.06 3.28
N VAL A 403 23.02 3.81 4.36
CA VAL A 403 21.67 4.26 4.72
C VAL A 403 20.96 5.00 3.57
N GLY A 404 21.71 5.68 2.70
CA GLY A 404 21.15 6.33 1.52
C GLY A 404 20.60 5.35 0.49
N GLU A 405 21.32 4.26 0.22
CA GLU A 405 20.86 3.20 -0.70
C GLU A 405 19.60 2.53 -0.18
N TRP A 406 19.61 2.12 1.08
CA TRP A 406 18.50 1.37 1.66
C TRP A 406 17.24 2.22 1.84
N TYR A 407 17.37 3.38 2.52
CA TYR A 407 16.21 4.16 2.90
C TYR A 407 15.71 5.10 1.82
N PHE A 408 16.58 5.58 0.92
CA PHE A 408 16.23 6.61 -0.08
C PHE A 408 16.33 6.11 -1.54
N ARG A 409 16.62 4.82 -1.74
CA ARG A 409 16.53 4.13 -3.04
C ARG A 409 17.20 4.89 -4.18
N GLN A 410 18.49 5.21 -4.00
CA GLN A 410 19.26 5.93 -5.01
C GLN A 410 19.39 5.10 -6.30
N ASP A 411 19.47 3.77 -6.17
CA ASP A 411 19.36 2.79 -7.25
C ASP A 411 18.16 3.10 -8.16
N ARG A 412 16.98 3.28 -7.57
CA ARG A 412 15.72 3.53 -8.30
C ARG A 412 15.63 4.93 -8.88
N ARG A 413 16.14 5.94 -8.17
CA ARG A 413 16.29 7.30 -8.73
C ARG A 413 17.14 7.28 -10.00
N ASP A 414 18.26 6.57 -10.00
CA ASP A 414 19.20 6.56 -11.12
C ASP A 414 18.65 5.76 -12.31
N VAL A 415 17.95 4.65 -12.06
CA VAL A 415 17.16 3.95 -13.10
C VAL A 415 16.09 4.88 -13.70
N ALA A 416 15.32 5.59 -12.87
CA ALA A 416 14.30 6.51 -13.36
C ALA A 416 14.90 7.66 -14.20
N ARG A 417 16.02 8.26 -13.74
CA ARG A 417 16.76 9.28 -14.50
C ARG A 417 17.31 8.76 -15.81
N TRP A 418 17.78 7.52 -15.85
CA TRP A 418 18.21 6.87 -17.07
C TRP A 418 17.03 6.65 -18.03
N LEU A 419 15.90 6.15 -17.53
CA LEU A 419 14.69 5.89 -18.31
C LEU A 419 14.14 7.17 -18.96
N MET A 420 14.02 8.25 -18.20
CA MET A 420 13.52 9.55 -18.70
C MET A 420 14.44 10.24 -19.71
N ARG A 421 15.67 9.74 -19.91
CA ARG A 421 16.63 10.26 -20.92
C ARG A 421 16.64 9.44 -22.20
N GLN A 422 15.88 8.34 -22.26
CA GLN A 422 15.84 7.51 -23.46
C GLN A 422 14.98 8.19 -24.53
N ASN A 423 15.52 8.29 -25.74
CA ASN A 423 14.79 8.74 -26.93
C ASN A 423 14.29 7.56 -27.77
N GLN A 424 14.53 6.34 -27.31
CA GLN A 424 14.10 5.10 -27.94
C GLN A 424 13.17 4.35 -26.99
N PRO A 425 12.23 3.54 -27.51
CA PRO A 425 11.31 2.77 -26.67
C PRO A 425 12.08 1.79 -25.78
N VAL A 426 11.63 1.63 -24.53
CA VAL A 426 12.25 0.75 -23.53
C VAL A 426 11.25 -0.31 -23.09
N LEU A 427 11.57 -1.57 -23.40
CA LEU A 427 10.84 -2.75 -22.94
C LEU A 427 11.43 -3.22 -21.61
N MET A 428 10.60 -3.35 -20.57
CA MET A 428 11.06 -3.79 -19.24
C MET A 428 9.94 -4.47 -18.42
N PRO A 429 10.27 -5.25 -17.38
CA PRO A 429 9.27 -5.85 -16.49
C PRO A 429 8.40 -4.79 -15.81
N ILE A 430 7.09 -5.05 -15.72
CA ILE A 430 6.11 -4.11 -15.14
C ILE A 430 6.39 -3.85 -13.65
N ASP A 431 6.92 -4.84 -12.94
CA ASP A 431 7.23 -4.75 -11.50
C ASP A 431 8.17 -3.60 -11.18
N GLU A 432 9.15 -3.32 -12.06
CA GLU A 432 10.09 -2.22 -11.85
C GLU A 432 9.41 -0.85 -12.01
N LEU A 433 8.48 -0.72 -12.97
CA LEU A 433 7.68 0.51 -13.15
C LEU A 433 6.64 0.68 -12.05
N ASN A 434 6.17 -0.42 -11.46
CA ASN A 434 5.24 -0.44 -10.35
C ASN A 434 5.93 -0.30 -8.98
N LEU A 435 7.25 -0.06 -8.91
CA LEU A 435 7.87 0.34 -7.64
C LEU A 435 7.53 1.80 -7.32
N PRO A 436 7.10 2.12 -6.08
CA PRO A 436 6.77 3.49 -5.72
C PRO A 436 7.99 4.42 -5.89
N THR A 437 9.18 3.95 -5.52
CA THR A 437 10.43 4.73 -5.59
C THR A 437 10.98 4.91 -6.99
N ILE A 438 10.45 4.20 -8.01
CA ILE A 438 10.66 4.55 -9.42
C ILE A 438 9.53 5.44 -9.91
N ARG A 439 8.28 5.03 -9.67
CA ARG A 439 7.09 5.71 -10.17
C ARG A 439 7.04 7.17 -9.71
N ALA A 440 7.44 7.47 -8.48
CA ALA A 440 7.47 8.84 -7.98
C ALA A 440 8.42 9.78 -8.75
N TRP A 441 9.48 9.25 -9.39
CA TRP A 441 10.33 10.05 -10.28
C TRP A 441 9.76 10.13 -11.70
N THR A 442 9.15 9.05 -12.19
CA THR A 442 8.73 8.95 -13.59
C THR A 442 7.33 9.51 -13.85
N ILE A 443 6.44 9.54 -12.86
CA ILE A 443 5.01 9.82 -13.04
C ILE A 443 4.70 11.17 -13.69
N ASN A 444 5.54 12.19 -13.47
CA ASN A 444 5.36 13.50 -14.12
C ASN A 444 5.78 13.53 -15.59
N HIS A 445 6.77 12.71 -15.96
CA HIS A 445 7.37 12.69 -17.30
C HIS A 445 6.75 11.61 -18.19
N ILE A 446 6.30 10.52 -17.57
CA ILE A 446 5.73 9.35 -18.23
C ILE A 446 4.36 9.03 -17.59
N PRO A 447 3.38 9.95 -17.65
CA PRO A 447 2.12 9.80 -16.94
C PRO A 447 1.14 8.85 -17.63
N ASN A 448 1.20 8.74 -18.97
CA ASN A 448 0.12 8.13 -19.74
C ASN A 448 0.25 6.61 -19.71
N LEU A 449 -0.89 5.95 -19.68
CA LEU A 449 -1.01 4.50 -19.67
C LEU A 449 -1.92 4.10 -20.82
N GLN A 450 -1.57 2.99 -21.47
CA GLN A 450 -2.42 2.34 -22.45
C GLN A 450 -2.21 0.83 -22.37
N THR A 451 -3.16 0.06 -22.88
CA THR A 451 -3.05 -1.39 -22.99
C THR A 451 -2.77 -1.78 -24.44
N ALA A 452 -1.89 -2.76 -24.64
CA ALA A 452 -1.65 -3.37 -25.93
C ALA A 452 -2.42 -4.71 -26.06
N ASP A 453 -2.77 -5.08 -27.29
CA ASP A 453 -3.40 -6.37 -27.61
C ASP A 453 -2.35 -7.43 -28.02
N ASP A 454 -2.81 -8.64 -28.32
CA ASP A 454 -1.94 -9.75 -28.76
C ASP A 454 -1.34 -9.52 -30.17
N ALA A 455 -1.81 -8.51 -30.92
CA ALA A 455 -1.27 -8.14 -32.22
C ALA A 455 -0.14 -7.12 -32.11
N PHE A 456 0.25 -6.73 -30.89
CA PHE A 456 1.29 -5.76 -30.64
C PHE A 456 2.64 -6.14 -31.27
N SER A 457 3.20 -5.20 -32.05
CA SER A 457 4.54 -5.30 -32.62
C SER A 457 5.49 -4.30 -31.95
N LEU A 458 6.71 -4.75 -31.66
CA LEU A 458 7.73 -3.86 -31.11
C LEU A 458 8.11 -2.76 -32.12
N PRO A 459 8.22 -1.49 -31.67
CA PRO A 459 8.84 -0.46 -32.49
C PRO A 459 10.31 -0.79 -32.79
N THR A 460 10.80 -0.29 -33.93
CA THR A 460 12.22 -0.40 -34.29
C THR A 460 13.12 0.24 -33.24
N ASN A 461 14.34 -0.28 -33.08
CA ASN A 461 15.33 0.19 -32.09
C ASN A 461 14.84 0.11 -30.61
N THR A 462 13.90 -0.78 -30.30
CA THR A 462 13.48 -0.99 -28.91
C THR A 462 14.65 -1.48 -28.05
N ARG A 463 14.86 -0.85 -26.91
CA ARG A 463 15.82 -1.27 -25.89
C ARG A 463 15.15 -2.21 -24.90
N LEU A 464 15.70 -3.40 -24.70
CA LEU A 464 15.37 -4.24 -23.56
C LEU A 464 16.18 -3.78 -22.34
N PHE A 465 15.50 -3.58 -21.20
CA PHE A 465 16.14 -3.35 -19.91
C PHE A 465 15.70 -4.41 -18.89
N LEU A 466 16.66 -5.13 -18.33
CA LEU A 466 16.45 -6.13 -17.28
C LEU A 466 17.06 -5.60 -15.97
N PRO A 467 16.24 -5.07 -15.04
CA PRO A 467 16.72 -4.41 -13.83
C PRO A 467 17.27 -5.39 -12.80
N TRP A 468 18.23 -4.93 -12.00
CA TRP A 468 18.73 -5.63 -10.82
C TRP A 468 17.97 -5.21 -9.54
N GLN A 469 17.82 -6.13 -8.59
CA GLN A 469 17.09 -5.96 -7.33
C GLN A 469 17.99 -6.12 -6.12
N ILE A 470 17.95 -5.11 -5.25
CA ILE A 470 18.66 -5.11 -3.97
C ILE A 470 18.05 -6.07 -2.96
N GLU A 471 16.75 -6.33 -3.07
CA GLU A 471 16.00 -7.14 -2.12
C GLU A 471 16.30 -8.65 -2.26
N THR A 472 16.63 -9.10 -3.47
CA THR A 472 16.90 -10.51 -3.79
C THR A 472 18.34 -10.77 -4.24
N ASP A 473 19.15 -9.72 -4.39
CA ASP A 473 20.50 -9.78 -5.00
C ASP A 473 20.51 -10.48 -6.38
N ASP A 474 19.47 -10.24 -7.19
CA ASP A 474 19.32 -10.83 -8.53
C ASP A 474 18.54 -9.90 -9.47
N LEU A 475 18.48 -10.25 -10.75
CA LEU A 475 17.69 -9.58 -11.78
C LEU A 475 16.17 -9.80 -11.57
N ARG A 476 15.35 -8.89 -12.08
CA ARG A 476 13.88 -9.04 -12.18
C ARG A 476 13.49 -10.06 -13.25
N ARG A 477 13.51 -11.35 -12.91
CA ARG A 477 13.25 -12.45 -13.87
C ARG A 477 11.88 -13.12 -13.69
N ASP A 478 11.15 -12.81 -12.63
CA ASP A 478 10.00 -13.61 -12.21
C ASP A 478 8.78 -13.39 -13.11
N THR A 479 8.45 -12.14 -13.41
CA THR A 479 7.20 -11.80 -14.08
C THR A 479 7.28 -11.97 -15.60
N ARG A 480 6.18 -12.43 -16.20
CA ARG A 480 5.98 -12.42 -17.65
C ARG A 480 5.22 -11.18 -18.13
N LEU A 481 4.86 -10.26 -17.24
CA LEU A 481 4.24 -8.99 -17.58
C LEU A 481 5.31 -7.93 -17.83
N TYR A 482 5.39 -7.50 -19.08
CA TYR A 482 6.30 -6.45 -19.52
C TYR A 482 5.51 -5.21 -19.95
N ALA A 483 6.18 -4.08 -19.94
CA ALA A 483 5.65 -2.83 -20.45
C ALA A 483 6.66 -2.17 -21.39
N LEU A 484 6.15 -1.47 -22.40
CA LEU A 484 6.93 -0.63 -23.29
C LEU A 484 6.76 0.84 -22.87
N VAL A 485 7.85 1.49 -22.50
CA VAL A 485 7.90 2.92 -22.25
C VAL A 485 8.36 3.61 -23.52
N ASP A 486 7.51 4.46 -24.11
CA ASP A 486 7.84 5.26 -25.29
C ASP A 486 7.38 6.71 -25.08
N GLY A 487 8.34 7.64 -25.09
CA GLY A 487 8.10 9.03 -24.73
C GLY A 487 7.48 9.18 -23.34
N ASP A 488 6.22 9.65 -23.30
CA ASP A 488 5.48 9.93 -22.08
C ASP A 488 4.43 8.84 -21.73
N THR A 489 4.45 7.73 -22.48
CA THR A 489 3.42 6.69 -22.45
C THR A 489 3.99 5.33 -22.06
N ILE A 490 3.27 4.61 -21.20
CA ILE A 490 3.55 3.23 -20.79
C ILE A 490 2.50 2.33 -21.42
N SER A 491 2.92 1.44 -22.32
CA SER A 491 2.06 0.42 -22.92
C SER A 491 2.17 -0.87 -22.10
N LEU A 492 1.08 -1.26 -21.44
CA LEU A 492 0.97 -2.50 -20.69
C LEU A 492 0.71 -3.65 -21.67
N LEU A 493 1.64 -4.61 -21.73
CA LEU A 493 1.57 -5.70 -22.70
C LEU A 493 0.83 -6.91 -22.12
N PRO A 494 0.23 -7.77 -22.98
CA PRO A 494 -0.23 -9.09 -22.56
C PRO A 494 0.93 -9.93 -21.97
N PRO A 495 0.64 -10.97 -21.17
CA PRO A 495 1.67 -11.82 -20.61
C PRO A 495 2.46 -12.51 -21.72
N LEU A 496 3.78 -12.41 -21.67
CA LEU A 496 4.67 -13.04 -22.65
C LEU A 496 4.54 -14.55 -22.60
N SER A 497 4.70 -15.20 -23.76
CA SER A 497 4.87 -16.66 -23.81
C SER A 497 6.11 -17.08 -23.03
N VAL A 498 6.13 -18.33 -22.55
CA VAL A 498 7.30 -18.89 -21.84
C VAL A 498 8.55 -18.83 -22.73
N GLU A 499 8.40 -19.02 -24.03
CA GLU A 499 9.50 -18.97 -25.00
C GLU A 499 10.04 -17.54 -25.16
N SER A 500 9.18 -16.56 -25.45
CA SER A 500 9.61 -15.16 -25.63
C SER A 500 10.22 -14.59 -24.35
N HIS A 501 9.66 -14.90 -23.18
CA HIS A 501 10.24 -14.50 -21.91
C HIS A 501 11.65 -15.08 -21.72
N ARG A 502 11.84 -16.38 -21.98
CA ARG A 502 13.16 -17.03 -21.88
C ARG A 502 14.18 -16.40 -22.85
N GLN A 503 13.75 -16.09 -24.07
CA GLN A 503 14.59 -15.43 -25.07
C GLN A 503 15.00 -14.01 -24.63
N LEU A 504 14.06 -13.21 -24.11
CA LEU A 504 14.38 -11.88 -23.58
C LEU A 504 15.39 -11.95 -22.43
N LEU A 505 15.21 -12.87 -21.48
CA LEU A 505 16.19 -13.05 -20.39
C LEU A 505 17.58 -13.40 -20.92
N SER A 506 17.66 -14.34 -21.87
CA SER A 506 18.93 -14.73 -22.49
C SER A 506 19.59 -13.57 -23.25
N ILE A 507 18.80 -12.78 -23.99
CA ILE A 507 19.29 -11.60 -24.72
C ILE A 507 19.79 -10.53 -23.74
N ALA A 508 19.02 -10.25 -22.69
CA ALA A 508 19.38 -9.25 -21.68
C ALA A 508 20.68 -9.60 -20.96
N GLU A 509 20.85 -10.84 -20.50
CA GLU A 509 22.05 -11.26 -19.76
C GLU A 509 23.35 -11.19 -20.57
N ASN A 510 23.24 -11.33 -21.90
CA ASN A 510 24.35 -11.14 -22.83
C ASN A 510 24.51 -9.68 -23.27
N GLY A 511 23.65 -8.78 -22.78
CA GLY A 511 23.64 -7.36 -23.09
C GLY A 511 24.69 -6.55 -22.32
N GLU A 512 24.62 -5.24 -22.50
CA GLU A 512 25.53 -4.30 -21.86
C GLU A 512 25.15 -4.09 -20.38
N ARG A 513 26.16 -4.13 -19.51
CA ARG A 513 25.98 -3.81 -18.09
C ARG A 513 25.71 -2.32 -17.92
N LEU A 514 24.51 -1.98 -17.47
CA LEU A 514 24.18 -0.61 -17.10
C LEU A 514 24.74 -0.32 -15.70
N THR A 515 25.57 0.72 -15.60
CA THR A 515 26.18 1.14 -14.34
C THR A 515 25.99 2.62 -14.06
N ARG A 516 26.08 3.01 -12.79
CA ARG A 516 25.85 4.39 -12.34
C ARG A 516 27.04 5.32 -12.59
N GLY A 517 28.23 4.76 -12.83
CA GLY A 517 29.45 5.52 -13.18
C GLY A 517 30.11 6.32 -12.04
N ARG A 518 29.54 6.33 -10.82
CA ARG A 518 30.15 6.89 -9.60
C ARG A 518 29.92 5.94 -8.42
N GLY A 519 30.96 5.71 -7.60
CA GLY A 519 30.94 4.74 -6.49
C GLY A 519 30.14 5.18 -5.26
N ASN A 520 29.35 4.28 -4.68
CA ASN A 520 29.74 3.45 -3.54
C ASN A 520 28.65 2.37 -3.29
N TYR A 521 29.09 1.14 -3.01
CA TYR A 521 28.32 -0.07 -2.66
C TYR A 521 27.40 -0.69 -3.72
N LEU A 522 26.67 0.08 -4.54
CA LEU A 522 25.81 -0.46 -5.61
C LEU A 522 25.96 0.30 -6.92
N ASN A 523 26.82 -0.23 -7.82
CA ASN A 523 27.07 0.38 -9.12
C ASN A 523 26.25 -0.25 -10.26
N PHE A 524 25.76 -1.47 -10.09
CA PHE A 524 25.06 -2.22 -11.14
C PHE A 524 23.56 -1.94 -11.08
N MET A 525 22.98 -1.46 -12.19
CA MET A 525 21.53 -1.18 -12.28
C MET A 525 20.75 -2.30 -12.97
N GLY A 526 21.42 -3.08 -13.81
CA GLY A 526 20.80 -4.11 -14.63
C GLY A 526 21.53 -4.27 -15.97
N TYR A 527 21.00 -5.14 -16.81
CA TYR A 527 21.47 -5.28 -18.18
C TYR A 527 20.57 -4.54 -19.15
N ASN A 528 21.15 -4.07 -20.26
CA ASN A 528 20.39 -3.42 -21.31
C ASN A 528 20.98 -3.74 -22.69
N THR A 529 20.12 -3.85 -23.69
CA THR A 529 20.56 -4.10 -25.07
C THR A 529 19.48 -3.63 -26.04
N VAL A 530 19.87 -3.30 -27.27
CA VAL A 530 18.91 -2.99 -28.34
C VAL A 530 18.49 -4.31 -28.98
N LEU A 531 17.19 -4.56 -29.02
CA LEU A 531 16.62 -5.73 -29.67
C LEU A 531 16.79 -5.61 -31.19
N SER A 532 16.94 -6.75 -31.85
CA SER A 532 16.93 -6.78 -33.31
C SER A 532 15.55 -6.39 -33.84
N ASP A 533 15.50 -5.63 -34.94
CA ASP A 533 14.23 -5.13 -35.50
C ASP A 533 13.31 -6.26 -36.02
N ASP A 534 13.84 -7.48 -36.22
CA ASP A 534 13.10 -8.69 -36.57
C ASP A 534 12.67 -9.54 -35.35
N PHE A 535 12.96 -9.08 -34.13
CA PHE A 535 12.56 -9.79 -32.91
C PHE A 535 11.04 -9.67 -32.69
N ILE A 536 10.36 -10.81 -32.60
CA ILE A 536 8.91 -10.89 -32.43
C ILE A 536 8.59 -11.34 -31.01
N LEU A 537 7.75 -10.55 -30.32
CA LEU A 537 7.14 -10.98 -29.07
C LEU A 537 5.98 -11.93 -29.36
N GLN A 538 6.00 -13.07 -28.69
CA GLN A 538 4.86 -13.97 -28.62
C GLN A 538 4.24 -13.86 -27.23
N PHE A 539 2.92 -13.76 -27.19
CA PHE A 539 2.14 -13.69 -25.96
C PHE A 539 1.58 -15.08 -25.61
N ASP A 540 1.20 -15.25 -24.36
CA ASP A 540 0.58 -16.49 -23.89
C ASP A 540 -0.77 -16.70 -24.59
N THR A 541 -0.91 -17.81 -25.32
CA THR A 541 -2.11 -18.14 -26.08
C THR A 541 -3.05 -19.07 -25.32
N ASN A 542 -2.65 -19.58 -24.15
CA ASN A 542 -3.50 -20.41 -23.31
C ASN A 542 -4.47 -19.51 -22.57
N HIS A 543 -5.54 -19.12 -23.25
CA HIS A 543 -6.55 -18.23 -22.73
C HIS A 543 -7.93 -18.88 -22.74
N GLN A 544 -8.72 -18.55 -21.73
CA GLN A 544 -10.16 -18.68 -21.77
C GLN A 544 -10.72 -17.28 -21.98
N THR A 545 -11.33 -17.06 -23.14
CA THR A 545 -11.96 -15.79 -23.52
C THR A 545 -13.46 -15.97 -23.64
N SER A 546 -14.22 -14.96 -23.23
CA SER A 546 -15.67 -14.95 -23.38
C SER A 546 -16.13 -13.59 -23.93
N GLN A 547 -17.17 -13.60 -24.78
CA GLN A 547 -17.84 -12.36 -25.20
C GLN A 547 -18.64 -11.72 -24.04
N THR A 548 -18.92 -12.49 -22.99
CA THR A 548 -19.53 -12.01 -21.74
C THR A 548 -18.51 -12.02 -20.61
N PRO A 549 -18.54 -11.03 -19.70
CA PRO A 549 -17.61 -11.01 -18.57
C PRO A 549 -17.68 -12.28 -17.72
N LEU A 550 -16.53 -12.93 -17.50
CA LEU A 550 -16.36 -14.11 -16.65
C LEU A 550 -16.80 -13.85 -15.20
N ALA A 551 -16.64 -12.62 -14.73
CA ALA A 551 -17.13 -12.17 -13.44
C ALA A 551 -17.36 -10.67 -13.43
N ASN A 552 -18.42 -10.23 -12.75
CA ASN A 552 -18.71 -8.81 -12.50
C ASN A 552 -18.70 -8.54 -10.99
N PHE A 553 -18.16 -7.39 -10.59
CA PHE A 553 -18.05 -6.91 -9.22
C PHE A 553 -18.58 -5.49 -9.11
N ALA A 554 -18.89 -5.04 -7.89
CA ALA A 554 -19.32 -3.67 -7.61
C ALA A 554 -20.47 -3.20 -8.53
N ASP A 555 -21.51 -4.01 -8.63
CA ASP A 555 -22.69 -3.76 -9.47
C ASP A 555 -22.37 -3.54 -10.97
N GLY A 556 -21.28 -4.15 -11.45
CA GLY A 556 -20.85 -4.10 -12.85
C GLY A 556 -19.80 -3.03 -13.16
N ALA A 557 -19.38 -2.23 -12.17
CA ALA A 557 -18.33 -1.23 -12.35
C ALA A 557 -16.95 -1.85 -12.60
N VAL A 558 -16.76 -3.13 -12.24
CA VAL A 558 -15.50 -3.85 -12.43
C VAL A 558 -15.80 -5.25 -12.93
N TYR A 559 -15.03 -5.73 -13.91
CA TYR A 559 -15.21 -7.07 -14.43
C TYR A 559 -13.92 -7.72 -14.93
N ILE A 560 -13.97 -9.04 -15.07
CA ILE A 560 -12.94 -9.88 -15.70
C ILE A 560 -13.56 -10.48 -16.95
N ASP A 561 -12.87 -10.41 -18.08
CA ASP A 561 -13.32 -11.01 -19.34
C ASP A 561 -12.38 -12.12 -19.87
N GLU A 562 -11.16 -12.18 -19.33
CA GLU A 562 -10.14 -13.13 -19.76
C GLU A 562 -9.25 -13.57 -18.60
N TRP A 563 -8.87 -14.85 -18.59
CA TRP A 563 -7.72 -15.33 -17.83
C TRP A 563 -6.81 -16.22 -18.68
N ARG A 564 -5.51 -16.23 -18.36
CA ARG A 564 -4.47 -17.05 -18.99
C ARG A 564 -3.72 -17.88 -17.96
N GLY A 565 -3.47 -19.15 -18.28
CA GLY A 565 -2.78 -20.07 -17.38
C GLY A 565 -3.00 -21.53 -17.77
N ALA A 566 -2.47 -22.44 -16.96
CA ALA A 566 -2.64 -23.87 -17.20
C ALA A 566 -4.06 -24.33 -16.80
N GLU A 567 -4.79 -24.94 -17.72
CA GLU A 567 -6.09 -25.54 -17.40
C GLU A 567 -5.96 -26.94 -16.75
N THR A 568 -4.81 -27.58 -16.91
CA THR A 568 -4.47 -28.88 -16.31
C THR A 568 -3.17 -28.72 -15.52
N ILE A 569 -3.21 -29.12 -14.25
CA ILE A 569 -2.10 -28.98 -13.30
C ILE A 569 -1.68 -30.35 -12.76
N GLN A 570 -0.50 -30.45 -12.15
CA GLN A 570 -0.07 -31.71 -11.53
C GLN A 570 -0.82 -31.98 -10.22
N GLY A 571 -1.18 -30.92 -9.49
CA GLY A 571 -1.89 -31.01 -8.21
C GLY A 571 -0.97 -31.47 -7.07
N VAL A 572 0.32 -31.14 -7.12
CA VAL A 572 1.30 -31.57 -6.11
C VAL A 572 1.65 -30.44 -5.14
N ALA A 573 1.85 -30.77 -3.87
CA ALA A 573 2.26 -29.80 -2.86
C ALA A 573 3.58 -29.12 -3.25
N GLY A 574 3.63 -27.80 -3.13
CA GLY A 574 4.75 -26.96 -3.54
C GLY A 574 4.71 -26.51 -5.01
N GLU A 575 3.76 -26.98 -5.82
CA GLU A 575 3.55 -26.47 -7.18
C GLU A 575 3.12 -24.99 -7.13
N ILE A 576 3.75 -24.16 -7.97
CA ILE A 576 3.43 -22.74 -8.13
C ILE A 576 2.64 -22.56 -9.43
N LEU A 577 1.36 -22.24 -9.30
CA LEU A 577 0.47 -21.98 -10.42
C LEU A 577 0.44 -20.48 -10.72
N THR A 578 0.79 -20.09 -11.93
CA THR A 578 0.78 -18.68 -12.36
C THR A 578 -0.38 -18.44 -13.31
N TYR A 579 -1.28 -17.52 -12.94
CA TYR A 579 -2.41 -17.10 -13.75
C TYR A 579 -2.37 -15.60 -13.98
N PHE A 580 -2.85 -15.16 -15.14
CA PHE A 580 -3.00 -13.75 -15.49
C PHE A 580 -4.46 -13.45 -15.73
N LEU A 581 -5.03 -12.44 -15.07
CA LEU A 581 -6.41 -12.02 -15.28
C LEU A 581 -6.41 -10.63 -15.90
N ARG A 582 -7.24 -10.43 -16.93
CA ARG A 582 -7.48 -9.11 -17.51
C ARG A 582 -8.63 -8.44 -16.76
N TRP A 583 -8.33 -7.30 -16.16
CA TRP A 583 -9.30 -6.53 -15.38
C TRP A 583 -9.75 -5.31 -16.16
N HIS A 584 -11.05 -5.02 -16.08
CA HIS A 584 -11.68 -3.81 -16.59
C HIS A 584 -12.46 -3.14 -15.47
N GLY A 585 -12.57 -1.82 -15.51
CA GLY A 585 -13.52 -1.13 -14.66
C GLY A 585 -13.33 0.37 -14.56
N ASP A 586 -14.25 0.98 -13.84
CA ASP A 586 -14.28 2.40 -13.49
C ASP A 586 -13.53 2.69 -12.18
N GLU A 587 -13.26 3.97 -11.96
CA GLU A 587 -12.64 4.49 -10.73
C GLU A 587 -13.42 4.10 -9.47
N LEU A 588 -12.77 3.32 -8.59
CA LEU A 588 -13.28 2.97 -7.26
C LEU A 588 -13.06 4.10 -6.23
N ASP A 589 -13.75 4.03 -5.11
CA ASP A 589 -13.74 5.06 -4.05
C ASP A 589 -12.53 4.99 -3.11
N GLN A 590 -11.84 3.85 -3.08
CA GLN A 590 -10.65 3.60 -2.27
C GLN A 590 -9.81 2.44 -2.84
N ARG A 591 -8.70 2.10 -2.17
CA ARG A 591 -7.83 0.98 -2.56
C ARG A 591 -8.40 -0.39 -2.17
N TYR A 592 -8.62 -1.23 -3.17
CA TYR A 592 -9.01 -2.64 -3.00
C TYR A 592 -7.89 -3.63 -3.33
N PHE A 593 -7.93 -4.81 -2.70
CA PHE A 593 -7.18 -5.99 -3.12
C PHE A 593 -7.99 -6.78 -4.15
N THR A 594 -7.29 -7.34 -5.12
CA THR A 594 -7.83 -8.40 -5.96
C THR A 594 -7.34 -9.74 -5.43
N VAL A 595 -8.16 -10.79 -5.56
CA VAL A 595 -7.84 -12.13 -5.08
C VAL A 595 -8.17 -13.16 -6.14
N LEU A 596 -7.31 -14.17 -6.22
CA LEU A 596 -7.51 -15.39 -6.98
C LEU A 596 -7.35 -16.58 -6.03
N GLN A 597 -8.25 -17.55 -6.13
CA GLN A 597 -8.24 -18.76 -5.33
C GLN A 597 -8.54 -19.99 -6.18
N LEU A 598 -8.00 -21.12 -5.76
CA LEU A 598 -8.35 -22.43 -6.30
C LEU A 598 -9.21 -23.16 -5.27
N HIS A 599 -10.45 -23.49 -5.62
CA HIS A 599 -11.43 -24.11 -4.73
C HIS A 599 -11.80 -25.52 -5.16
N THR A 600 -12.21 -26.36 -4.22
CA THR A 600 -12.99 -27.57 -4.53
C THR A 600 -14.39 -27.21 -5.04
N GLN A 601 -15.14 -28.20 -5.52
CA GLN A 601 -16.54 -28.00 -5.88
C GLN A 601 -17.40 -27.55 -4.69
N ASP A 602 -17.05 -27.98 -3.48
CA ASP A 602 -17.68 -27.60 -2.21
C ASP A 602 -17.19 -26.24 -1.66
N ALA A 603 -16.47 -25.45 -2.47
CA ALA A 603 -15.93 -24.13 -2.13
C ALA A 603 -14.87 -24.13 -1.01
N ASP A 604 -14.16 -25.25 -0.81
CA ASP A 604 -13.00 -25.30 0.08
C ASP A 604 -11.76 -24.75 -0.65
N SER A 605 -11.11 -23.74 -0.07
CA SER A 605 -9.96 -23.05 -0.67
C SER A 605 -8.67 -23.85 -0.50
N LYS A 606 -8.05 -24.24 -1.62
CA LYS A 606 -6.80 -25.03 -1.66
C LYS A 606 -5.55 -24.20 -1.90
N ALA A 607 -5.69 -23.07 -2.59
CA ALA A 607 -4.63 -22.09 -2.73
C ALA A 607 -5.24 -20.70 -2.93
N SER A 608 -4.53 -19.66 -2.49
CA SER A 608 -4.99 -18.28 -2.60
C SER A 608 -3.79 -17.37 -2.85
N ALA A 609 -4.01 -16.37 -3.70
CA ALA A 609 -3.11 -15.25 -3.91
C ALA A 609 -3.95 -13.97 -3.90
N ALA A 610 -3.53 -12.98 -3.13
CA ALA A 610 -4.16 -11.67 -3.12
C ALA A 610 -3.10 -10.60 -3.29
N ASP A 611 -3.40 -9.59 -4.08
CA ASP A 611 -2.47 -8.52 -4.38
C ASP A 611 -3.19 -7.18 -4.59
N ILE A 612 -2.49 -6.08 -4.32
CA ILE A 612 -2.84 -4.76 -4.82
C ILE A 612 -2.00 -4.57 -6.10
N SER A 613 -2.24 -5.42 -7.09
CA SER A 613 -1.47 -5.39 -8.33
C SER A 613 -1.57 -4.00 -8.96
N LEU A 614 -0.44 -3.49 -9.44
CA LEU A 614 -0.32 -2.14 -9.99
C LEU A 614 -0.66 -0.99 -9.01
N ALA A 615 -0.54 -1.21 -7.70
CA ALA A 615 -0.81 -0.22 -6.65
C ALA A 615 -0.24 1.19 -6.91
N TYR A 616 0.91 1.28 -7.58
CA TYR A 616 1.61 2.54 -7.78
C TYR A 616 1.55 3.00 -9.23
N LEU A 617 1.55 2.04 -10.17
CA LEU A 617 1.48 2.33 -11.60
C LEU A 617 0.06 2.72 -12.03
N TYR A 618 -0.94 1.92 -11.65
CA TYR A 618 -2.34 2.06 -12.07
C TYR A 618 -3.31 1.53 -10.99
N PRO A 619 -3.43 2.23 -9.84
CA PRO A 619 -4.34 1.82 -8.77
C PRO A 619 -5.82 1.92 -9.18
N ASN A 620 -6.68 1.13 -8.53
CA ASN A 620 -8.14 1.14 -8.75
C ASN A 620 -8.85 2.48 -8.50
N MET A 621 -8.22 3.41 -7.79
CA MET A 621 -8.69 4.79 -7.65
C MET A 621 -8.43 5.67 -8.87
N ILE A 622 -7.86 5.15 -9.95
CA ILE A 622 -7.72 5.85 -11.24
C ILE A 622 -8.09 4.95 -12.42
N TRP A 623 -8.84 3.88 -12.18
CA TRP A 623 -9.27 2.99 -13.25
C TRP A 623 -10.16 3.72 -14.27
N ASP A 624 -9.95 3.34 -15.52
CA ASP A 624 -10.54 3.83 -16.75
C ASP A 624 -10.81 2.60 -17.62
N GLU A 625 -12.03 2.47 -18.13
CA GLU A 625 -12.47 1.32 -18.94
C GLU A 625 -11.60 1.08 -20.19
N ASN A 626 -10.88 2.10 -20.66
CA ASN A 626 -10.01 1.99 -21.83
C ASN A 626 -8.63 1.36 -21.53
N ILE A 627 -8.28 1.18 -20.25
CA ILE A 627 -7.02 0.58 -19.84
C ILE A 627 -7.34 -0.70 -19.05
N SER A 628 -7.12 -1.83 -19.70
CA SER A 628 -7.43 -3.16 -19.19
C SER A 628 -6.16 -3.99 -18.93
N PRO A 629 -5.46 -3.79 -17.79
CA PRO A 629 -4.21 -4.50 -17.52
C PRO A 629 -4.44 -5.98 -17.24
N PHE A 630 -3.46 -6.80 -17.62
CA PHE A 630 -3.30 -8.12 -17.00
C PHE A 630 -2.64 -7.98 -15.63
N MET A 631 -3.14 -8.72 -14.66
CA MET A 631 -2.57 -8.86 -13.32
C MET A 631 -2.12 -10.31 -13.09
N GLU A 632 -0.93 -10.49 -12.51
CA GLU A 632 -0.33 -11.80 -12.26
C GLU A 632 -0.67 -12.31 -10.85
N TYR A 633 -1.10 -13.57 -10.75
CA TYR A 633 -1.38 -14.26 -9.50
C TYR A 633 -0.57 -15.55 -9.43
N ARG A 634 0.23 -15.69 -8.37
CA ARG A 634 1.03 -16.89 -8.10
C ARG A 634 0.42 -17.66 -6.92
N LEU A 635 -0.30 -18.74 -7.23
CA LEU A 635 -0.92 -19.64 -6.25
C LEU A 635 0.07 -20.74 -5.86
N ILE A 636 0.32 -20.94 -4.57
CA ILE A 636 1.17 -22.02 -4.07
C ILE A 636 0.28 -23.11 -3.49
N LEU A 637 0.37 -24.33 -4.02
CA LEU A 637 -0.34 -25.49 -3.46
C LEU A 637 0.33 -25.92 -2.16
N THR A 638 -0.42 -25.98 -1.07
CA THR A 638 0.08 -26.41 0.25
C THR A 638 -0.04 -27.91 0.48
N GLU A 639 -0.90 -28.59 -0.28
CA GLU A 639 -1.18 -30.02 -0.18
C GLU A 639 -1.38 -30.65 -1.56
N ASN A 640 -1.26 -31.97 -1.63
CA ASN A 640 -1.58 -32.71 -2.85
C ASN A 640 -3.10 -32.70 -3.07
N LEU A 641 -3.50 -32.47 -4.31
CA LEU A 641 -4.88 -32.45 -4.74
C LEU A 641 -5.27 -33.83 -5.28
N PRO A 642 -6.41 -34.40 -4.86
CA PRO A 642 -7.04 -35.49 -5.59
C PRO A 642 -7.28 -35.14 -7.06
N PHE A 643 -7.35 -36.14 -7.93
CA PHE A 643 -7.79 -35.91 -9.31
C PHE A 643 -9.22 -35.34 -9.30
N GLY A 644 -9.54 -34.45 -10.23
CA GLY A 644 -10.85 -33.80 -10.24
C GLY A 644 -10.87 -32.41 -10.86
N ALA A 645 -12.07 -31.83 -10.86
CA ALA A 645 -12.32 -30.45 -11.24
C ALA A 645 -12.22 -29.52 -10.02
N TYR A 646 -11.46 -28.45 -10.18
CA TYR A 646 -11.28 -27.38 -9.21
C TYR A 646 -11.75 -26.06 -9.81
N ARG A 647 -12.41 -25.22 -9.01
CA ARG A 647 -12.91 -23.92 -9.45
C ARG A 647 -11.80 -22.89 -9.33
N LEU A 648 -11.54 -22.15 -10.40
CA LEU A 648 -10.74 -20.93 -10.34
C LEU A 648 -11.68 -19.78 -9.97
N VAL A 649 -11.42 -19.13 -8.85
CA VAL A 649 -12.35 -18.18 -8.23
C VAL A 649 -11.67 -16.84 -7.97
N ALA A 650 -12.27 -15.75 -8.45
CA ALA A 650 -11.74 -14.40 -8.31
C ALA A 650 -12.64 -13.52 -7.42
N GLY A 651 -12.04 -12.50 -6.82
CA GLY A 651 -12.74 -11.55 -5.96
C GLY A 651 -12.04 -10.21 -5.81
N ILE A 652 -12.76 -9.27 -5.21
CA ILE A 652 -12.24 -7.98 -4.78
C ILE A 652 -12.65 -7.76 -3.34
N TYR A 653 -11.72 -7.35 -2.48
CA TYR A 653 -12.03 -7.04 -1.10
C TYR A 653 -11.26 -5.83 -0.59
N ASP A 654 -11.86 -5.14 0.36
CA ASP A 654 -11.19 -4.05 1.07
C ASP A 654 -10.04 -4.63 1.88
N ALA A 655 -8.83 -4.15 1.58
CA ALA A 655 -7.55 -4.55 2.15
C ALA A 655 -7.57 -4.94 3.62
N LYS A 656 -8.38 -4.25 4.42
CA LYS A 656 -8.29 -4.32 5.86
C LYS A 656 -9.55 -4.71 6.59
N THR A 657 -10.72 -4.23 6.15
CA THR A 657 -11.97 -4.77 6.70
C THR A 657 -12.18 -6.22 6.26
N ARG A 658 -11.47 -6.64 5.19
CA ARG A 658 -11.64 -7.94 4.53
C ARG A 658 -13.08 -8.13 4.03
N THR A 659 -13.85 -7.05 3.89
CA THR A 659 -15.17 -7.11 3.29
C THR A 659 -15.01 -7.18 1.79
N HIS A 660 -15.56 -8.24 1.21
CA HIS A 660 -15.58 -8.42 -0.23
C HIS A 660 -16.63 -7.52 -0.86
N LEU A 661 -16.35 -7.06 -2.08
CA LEU A 661 -17.36 -6.48 -2.94
C LEU A 661 -18.26 -7.59 -3.46
N ASN A 662 -19.56 -7.29 -3.60
CA ASN A 662 -20.52 -8.24 -4.16
C ASN A 662 -20.07 -8.68 -5.55
N ALA A 663 -20.14 -9.98 -5.81
CA ALA A 663 -19.88 -10.55 -7.11
C ALA A 663 -21.19 -10.99 -7.76
N THR A 664 -21.24 -10.96 -9.08
CA THR A 664 -22.33 -11.55 -9.86
C THR A 664 -21.75 -12.52 -10.87
N SER A 665 -22.41 -13.68 -11.01
CA SER A 665 -22.01 -14.71 -11.96
C SER A 665 -22.22 -14.24 -13.40
N LEU A 666 -21.65 -15.00 -14.35
CA LEU A 666 -21.94 -14.92 -15.79
C LEU A 666 -23.45 -14.88 -16.13
N TRP A 667 -24.29 -15.46 -15.28
CA TRP A 667 -25.75 -15.54 -15.47
C TRP A 667 -26.53 -14.48 -14.67
N GLY A 668 -25.83 -13.50 -14.08
CA GLY A 668 -26.42 -12.42 -13.29
C GLY A 668 -26.91 -12.85 -11.91
N HIS A 669 -26.54 -14.05 -11.43
CA HIS A 669 -26.86 -14.49 -10.08
C HIS A 669 -25.89 -13.87 -9.07
N PRO A 670 -26.37 -13.31 -7.94
CA PRO A 670 -25.48 -12.84 -6.89
C PRO A 670 -24.67 -14.02 -6.35
N LEU A 671 -23.35 -13.89 -6.44
CA LEU A 671 -22.38 -14.77 -5.80
C LEU A 671 -21.87 -14.00 -4.58
N ASP A 672 -22.15 -14.50 -3.38
CA ASP A 672 -21.96 -13.82 -2.09
C ASP A 672 -20.77 -12.83 -2.11
N THR A 673 -19.57 -13.30 -2.45
CA THR A 673 -18.33 -12.48 -2.42
C THR A 673 -17.23 -12.85 -3.42
N LEU A 674 -17.40 -13.96 -4.16
CA LEU A 674 -16.37 -14.59 -4.98
C LEU A 674 -16.99 -15.23 -6.24
N ALA A 675 -16.39 -15.00 -7.41
CA ALA A 675 -16.90 -15.48 -8.70
C ALA A 675 -16.04 -16.57 -9.32
N THR A 676 -16.65 -17.67 -9.77
CA THR A 676 -15.93 -18.69 -10.57
C THR A 676 -15.72 -18.19 -11.98
N ILE A 677 -14.46 -18.08 -12.38
CA ILE A 677 -14.03 -17.58 -13.69
C ILE A 677 -13.51 -18.70 -14.61
N GLY A 678 -13.32 -19.92 -14.08
CA GLY A 678 -12.84 -21.06 -14.86
C GLY A 678 -12.75 -22.35 -14.05
N TRP A 679 -12.36 -23.44 -14.71
CA TRP A 679 -12.20 -24.77 -14.13
C TRP A 679 -10.80 -25.32 -14.43
N ILE A 680 -10.15 -25.87 -13.40
CA ILE A 680 -8.82 -26.44 -13.45
C ILE A 680 -8.90 -27.94 -13.20
N LYS A 681 -8.22 -28.72 -14.03
CA LYS A 681 -8.15 -30.18 -13.96
C LYS A 681 -6.91 -30.62 -13.19
N VAL A 682 -7.10 -31.54 -12.25
CA VAL A 682 -6.05 -32.45 -11.78
C VAL A 682 -6.33 -33.81 -12.43
N PRO A 683 -5.43 -34.31 -13.31
CA PRO A 683 -5.72 -35.48 -14.12
C PRO A 683 -5.82 -36.75 -13.26
N HIS A 684 -6.74 -37.64 -13.62
CA HIS A 684 -6.72 -38.99 -13.05
C HIS A 684 -5.54 -39.81 -13.63
N PRO A 685 -5.05 -40.84 -12.93
CA PRO A 685 -4.04 -41.74 -13.48
C PRO A 685 -4.51 -42.39 -14.80
N PRO A 686 -3.64 -42.57 -15.82
CA PRO A 686 -4.04 -43.12 -17.10
C PRO A 686 -4.81 -44.43 -16.96
N MET A 687 -5.97 -44.51 -17.61
CA MET A 687 -6.81 -45.71 -17.62
C MET A 687 -6.88 -46.31 -19.02
N THR A 688 -6.93 -47.64 -19.10
CA THR A 688 -7.11 -48.37 -20.34
C THR A 688 -8.36 -49.25 -20.26
N MET A 689 -9.04 -49.38 -21.38
CA MET A 689 -10.14 -50.32 -21.50
C MET A 689 -9.59 -51.76 -21.49
N PRO A 690 -10.10 -52.66 -20.62
CA PRO A 690 -9.71 -54.06 -20.60
C PRO A 690 -10.06 -54.77 -21.92
N GLU A 691 -9.27 -55.79 -22.30
CA GLU A 691 -9.54 -56.61 -23.49
C GLU A 691 -10.87 -57.38 -23.41
N ASN A 692 -11.37 -57.65 -22.20
CA ASN A 692 -12.65 -58.34 -21.97
C ASN A 692 -13.86 -57.38 -21.92
N ALA A 693 -13.69 -56.09 -22.22
CA ALA A 693 -14.80 -55.15 -22.31
C ALA A 693 -15.65 -55.41 -23.57
N ILE A 694 -16.96 -55.24 -23.44
CA ILE A 694 -17.91 -55.26 -24.56
C ILE A 694 -17.77 -53.92 -25.30
N PRO A 695 -17.36 -53.91 -26.58
CA PRO A 695 -17.24 -52.67 -27.35
C PRO A 695 -18.62 -52.12 -27.72
N ILE A 696 -18.80 -50.80 -27.62
CA ILE A 696 -20.09 -50.12 -27.86
C ILE A 696 -20.00 -49.05 -28.97
N ASN A 697 -18.82 -48.47 -29.20
CA ASN A 697 -18.55 -47.47 -30.26
C ASN A 697 -19.69 -46.44 -30.46
N ALA A 698 -20.13 -45.83 -29.36
CA ALA A 698 -21.19 -44.83 -29.39
C ALA A 698 -20.62 -43.42 -29.18
N ILE A 699 -21.20 -42.42 -29.83
CA ILE A 699 -20.91 -40.99 -29.63
C ILE A 699 -22.18 -40.30 -29.15
N LEU A 700 -22.08 -39.55 -28.05
CA LEU A 700 -23.12 -38.81 -27.37
C LEU A 700 -22.84 -37.31 -27.52
N GLY A 701 -23.82 -36.57 -28.04
CA GLY A 701 -23.76 -35.10 -28.18
C GLY A 701 -22.56 -34.61 -28.99
N GLU A 702 -22.04 -35.43 -29.90
CA GLU A 702 -20.85 -35.19 -30.74
C GLU A 702 -19.52 -35.01 -30.00
N GLN A 703 -19.51 -35.02 -28.66
CA GLN A 703 -18.34 -34.66 -27.85
C GLN A 703 -17.87 -35.77 -26.91
N ILE A 704 -18.71 -36.77 -26.62
CA ILE A 704 -18.43 -37.82 -25.62
C ILE A 704 -18.65 -39.21 -26.24
N GLY A 705 -17.63 -40.06 -26.24
CA GLY A 705 -17.70 -41.44 -26.70
C GLY A 705 -17.92 -42.44 -25.55
N LEU A 706 -18.75 -43.46 -25.76
CA LEU A 706 -18.76 -44.69 -24.95
C LEU A 706 -18.09 -45.81 -25.74
N ASN A 707 -16.84 -46.11 -25.38
CA ASN A 707 -16.01 -47.07 -26.11
C ASN A 707 -16.37 -48.51 -25.75
N GLY A 708 -16.72 -48.77 -24.50
CA GLY A 708 -17.17 -50.08 -24.07
C GLY A 708 -17.56 -50.16 -22.60
N LEU A 709 -17.94 -51.36 -22.16
CA LEU A 709 -18.25 -51.64 -20.77
C LEU A 709 -17.80 -53.03 -20.30
N THR A 710 -17.56 -53.16 -19.01
CA THR A 710 -17.37 -54.46 -18.36
C THR A 710 -18.43 -54.66 -17.28
N ILE A 711 -18.95 -55.87 -17.18
CA ILE A 711 -19.86 -56.30 -16.11
C ILE A 711 -19.04 -57.16 -15.16
N GLN A 712 -18.80 -56.68 -13.93
CA GLN A 712 -17.83 -57.30 -13.02
C GLN A 712 -18.44 -58.31 -12.04
N ASN A 713 -19.69 -58.10 -11.60
CA ASN A 713 -20.36 -59.00 -10.68
C ASN A 713 -21.88 -58.80 -10.75
N THR A 714 -22.64 -59.90 -10.73
CA THR A 714 -24.10 -59.91 -10.66
C THR A 714 -24.50 -60.77 -9.46
N GLN A 715 -24.92 -60.14 -8.37
CA GLN A 715 -25.69 -60.83 -7.33
C GLN A 715 -27.16 -60.82 -7.76
N ASP A 716 -28.00 -61.68 -7.19
CA ASP A 716 -29.43 -61.77 -7.57
C ASP A 716 -30.18 -60.42 -7.43
N ASP A 717 -29.65 -59.49 -6.63
CA ASP A 717 -30.24 -58.17 -6.35
C ASP A 717 -29.33 -56.98 -6.72
N GLN A 718 -28.18 -57.19 -7.38
CA GLN A 718 -27.26 -56.10 -7.77
C GLN A 718 -26.49 -56.37 -9.06
N ILE A 719 -26.24 -55.31 -9.82
CA ILE A 719 -25.35 -55.31 -11.00
C ILE A 719 -24.25 -54.25 -10.86
N ALA A 720 -23.00 -54.67 -11.06
CA ALA A 720 -21.82 -53.80 -11.08
C ALA A 720 -21.30 -53.61 -12.51
N LEU A 721 -21.22 -52.36 -12.96
CA LEU A 721 -20.86 -51.94 -14.31
C LEU A 721 -19.69 -50.95 -14.26
N ASN A 722 -18.72 -51.14 -15.15
CA ASN A 722 -17.74 -50.12 -15.47
C ASN A 722 -17.95 -49.68 -16.91
N LEU A 723 -18.13 -48.38 -17.10
CA LEU A 723 -18.28 -47.76 -18.42
C LEU A 723 -16.98 -47.04 -18.76
N TYR A 724 -16.46 -47.28 -19.96
CA TYR A 724 -15.23 -46.69 -20.47
C TYR A 724 -15.57 -45.63 -21.50
N TRP A 725 -15.51 -44.38 -21.06
CA TRP A 725 -15.79 -43.21 -21.87
C TRP A 725 -14.51 -42.67 -22.51
N GLN A 726 -14.67 -41.92 -23.60
CA GLN A 726 -13.59 -41.15 -24.19
C GLN A 726 -14.09 -39.78 -24.63
N ALA A 727 -13.37 -38.71 -24.29
CA ALA A 727 -13.69 -37.39 -24.85
C ALA A 727 -13.33 -37.32 -26.33
N VAL A 728 -14.28 -36.90 -27.17
CA VAL A 728 -14.10 -36.70 -28.62
C VAL A 728 -13.77 -35.23 -28.93
N ALA A 729 -14.11 -34.32 -28.01
CA ALA A 729 -13.72 -32.91 -28.03
C ALA A 729 -12.79 -32.58 -26.85
N HIS A 730 -11.95 -31.54 -27.01
CA HIS A 730 -11.19 -30.98 -25.88
C HIS A 730 -12.12 -30.07 -25.09
N ARG A 731 -12.22 -30.30 -23.77
CA ARG A 731 -13.12 -29.56 -22.87
C ARG A 731 -14.56 -29.50 -23.38
N PRO A 732 -15.31 -30.62 -23.34
CA PRO A 732 -16.71 -30.61 -23.71
C PRO A 732 -17.46 -29.44 -23.06
N ASP A 733 -18.28 -28.73 -23.83
CA ASP A 733 -18.93 -27.47 -23.39
C ASP A 733 -20.12 -27.67 -22.43
N MET A 734 -20.22 -28.87 -21.84
CA MET A 734 -21.32 -29.28 -21.00
C MET A 734 -20.86 -30.13 -19.83
N ASP A 735 -21.64 -30.07 -18.75
CA ASP A 735 -21.53 -30.93 -17.59
C ASP A 735 -22.67 -31.95 -17.61
N ALA A 736 -22.41 -33.12 -18.20
CA ALA A 736 -23.44 -34.12 -18.46
C ALA A 736 -23.64 -35.08 -17.28
N THR A 737 -24.90 -35.39 -17.00
CA THR A 737 -25.30 -36.44 -16.06
C THR A 737 -25.54 -37.73 -16.82
N LEU A 738 -24.84 -38.78 -16.44
CA LEU A 738 -25.04 -40.14 -16.95
C LEU A 738 -26.26 -40.75 -16.27
N PHE A 739 -27.05 -41.48 -17.04
CA PHE A 739 -28.07 -42.38 -16.51
C PHE A 739 -27.87 -43.80 -17.01
N ILE A 740 -28.15 -44.76 -16.13
CA ILE A 740 -28.19 -46.18 -16.44
C ILE A 740 -29.51 -46.72 -15.93
N GLN A 741 -30.27 -47.37 -16.80
CA GLN A 741 -31.53 -48.01 -16.46
C GLN A 741 -31.48 -49.48 -16.81
N VAL A 742 -32.01 -50.33 -15.94
CA VAL A 742 -32.09 -51.78 -16.12
C VAL A 742 -33.57 -52.15 -16.26
N PHE A 743 -33.90 -52.89 -17.31
CA PHE A 743 -35.26 -53.36 -17.60
C PHE A 743 -35.29 -54.89 -17.71
N SER A 744 -36.37 -55.51 -17.23
CA SER A 744 -36.78 -56.87 -17.60
C SER A 744 -38.16 -56.77 -18.29
N GLY A 745 -38.21 -57.11 -19.58
CA GLY A 745 -39.36 -56.79 -20.43
C GLY A 745 -39.66 -55.28 -20.43
N ASP A 746 -40.89 -54.90 -20.10
CA ASP A 746 -41.32 -53.49 -20.04
C ASP A 746 -41.15 -52.86 -18.65
N ARG A 747 -40.69 -53.63 -17.65
CA ARG A 747 -40.54 -53.16 -16.27
C ARG A 747 -39.11 -52.69 -16.02
N ARG A 748 -38.95 -51.44 -15.58
CA ARG A 748 -37.68 -50.95 -15.02
C ARG A 748 -37.45 -51.59 -13.66
N ILE A 749 -36.34 -52.30 -13.51
CA ILE A 749 -35.95 -53.04 -12.31
C ILE A 749 -34.74 -52.43 -11.60
N GLY A 750 -34.08 -51.43 -12.19
CA GLY A 750 -33.01 -50.67 -11.54
C GLY A 750 -32.71 -49.38 -12.29
N GLN A 751 -32.17 -48.38 -11.60
CA GLN A 751 -31.72 -47.13 -12.22
C GLN A 751 -30.69 -46.41 -11.35
N THR A 752 -29.78 -45.67 -12.00
CA THR A 752 -28.99 -44.62 -11.37
C THR A 752 -28.84 -43.42 -12.31
N ASP A 753 -28.76 -42.23 -11.73
CA ASP A 753 -28.40 -40.98 -12.40
C ASP A 753 -27.26 -40.35 -11.61
N THR A 754 -26.09 -40.20 -12.22
CA THR A 754 -24.94 -39.62 -11.54
C THR A 754 -24.04 -38.88 -12.52
N ARG A 755 -23.37 -37.84 -12.03
CA ARG A 755 -22.29 -37.20 -12.78
C ARG A 755 -21.06 -38.12 -12.73
N PRO A 756 -20.20 -38.14 -13.76
CA PRO A 756 -19.00 -38.96 -13.74
C PRO A 756 -18.21 -38.79 -12.45
N MET A 757 -17.87 -39.91 -11.80
CA MET A 757 -17.21 -39.97 -10.50
C MET A 757 -17.91 -39.10 -9.43
N ASN A 758 -19.25 -39.16 -9.37
CA ASN A 758 -20.10 -38.38 -8.45
C ASN A 758 -19.87 -36.86 -8.55
N GLY A 759 -19.54 -36.39 -9.76
CA GLY A 759 -19.27 -34.99 -10.04
C GLY A 759 -17.82 -34.58 -9.82
N GLN A 760 -16.96 -35.40 -9.19
CA GLN A 760 -15.55 -35.06 -8.98
C GLN A 760 -14.79 -34.88 -10.31
N TYR A 761 -15.15 -35.64 -11.35
CA TYR A 761 -14.48 -35.62 -12.65
C TYR A 761 -15.46 -35.34 -13.82
N PRO A 762 -16.10 -34.16 -13.84
CA PRO A 762 -17.18 -33.85 -14.76
C PRO A 762 -16.73 -33.80 -16.21
N THR A 763 -17.67 -33.96 -17.14
CA THR A 763 -17.36 -34.07 -18.59
C THR A 763 -16.64 -32.85 -19.14
N MET A 764 -16.91 -31.66 -18.60
CA MET A 764 -16.30 -30.40 -19.06
C MET A 764 -14.78 -30.28 -18.81
N ILE A 765 -14.20 -31.15 -17.99
CA ILE A 765 -12.74 -31.18 -17.80
C ILE A 765 -12.04 -32.29 -18.59
N TRP A 766 -12.74 -33.01 -19.47
CA TRP A 766 -12.12 -34.10 -20.22
C TRP A 766 -11.28 -33.56 -21.38
N ASP A 767 -10.07 -34.10 -21.54
CA ASP A 767 -9.19 -33.75 -22.66
C ASP A 767 -9.50 -34.62 -23.88
N MET A 768 -9.33 -34.10 -25.09
CA MET A 768 -9.57 -34.87 -26.31
C MET A 768 -8.74 -36.17 -26.30
N GLY A 769 -9.41 -37.30 -26.50
CA GLY A 769 -8.81 -38.63 -26.49
C GLY A 769 -8.63 -39.26 -25.10
N GLU A 770 -8.89 -38.53 -24.01
CA GLU A 770 -8.79 -39.05 -22.64
C GLU A 770 -9.81 -40.15 -22.39
N THR A 771 -9.36 -41.27 -21.82
CA THR A 771 -10.24 -42.37 -21.39
C THR A 771 -10.64 -42.17 -19.93
N VAL A 772 -11.94 -42.05 -19.67
CA VAL A 772 -12.50 -41.91 -18.32
C VAL A 772 -13.34 -43.13 -17.99
N MET A 773 -13.08 -43.78 -16.86
CA MET A 773 -13.88 -44.91 -16.38
C MET A 773 -14.78 -44.48 -15.25
N THR A 774 -16.05 -44.88 -15.33
CA THR A 774 -17.04 -44.66 -14.27
C THR A 774 -17.57 -46.00 -13.77
N GLU A 775 -17.53 -46.21 -12.46
CA GLU A 775 -18.04 -47.39 -11.76
C GLU A 775 -19.47 -47.14 -11.26
N HIS A 776 -20.35 -48.12 -11.44
CA HIS A 776 -21.74 -48.05 -11.03
C HIS A 776 -22.19 -49.38 -10.42
N VAL A 777 -22.78 -49.32 -9.23
CA VAL A 777 -23.45 -50.46 -8.59
C VAL A 777 -24.93 -50.12 -8.48
N LEU A 778 -25.78 -50.86 -9.18
CA LEU A 778 -27.22 -50.66 -9.19
C LEU A 778 -27.89 -51.79 -8.39
N SER A 779 -28.74 -51.43 -7.44
CA SER A 779 -29.67 -52.36 -6.80
C SER A 779 -30.82 -52.68 -7.75
N LEU A 780 -31.23 -53.95 -7.77
CA LEU A 780 -32.26 -54.47 -8.66
C LEU A 780 -33.49 -54.92 -7.84
N ASP A 781 -34.67 -54.56 -8.31
CA ASP A 781 -35.97 -54.98 -7.75
C ASP A 781 -36.26 -56.47 -8.03
N SER A 782 -35.59 -57.06 -9.01
CA SER A 782 -35.69 -58.47 -9.37
C SER A 782 -34.41 -58.96 -10.05
N PRO A 783 -34.11 -60.28 -9.99
CA PRO A 783 -32.93 -60.85 -10.64
C PRO A 783 -32.92 -60.64 -12.16
N ILE A 784 -31.70 -60.65 -12.71
CA ILE A 784 -31.45 -60.64 -14.16
C ILE A 784 -32.01 -61.93 -14.77
N ASP A 785 -32.75 -61.80 -15.87
CA ASP A 785 -33.34 -62.88 -16.66
C ASP A 785 -32.98 -62.76 -18.15
N GLU A 786 -33.46 -63.70 -18.98
CA GLU A 786 -33.21 -63.72 -20.43
C GLU A 786 -33.73 -62.46 -21.17
N ASN A 787 -34.66 -61.71 -20.58
CA ASN A 787 -35.27 -60.51 -21.17
C ASN A 787 -34.68 -59.20 -20.61
N THR A 788 -33.55 -59.29 -19.91
CA THR A 788 -32.96 -58.14 -19.24
C THR A 788 -32.04 -57.32 -20.16
N TYR A 789 -32.22 -56.00 -20.19
CA TYR A 789 -31.40 -55.08 -20.98
C TYR A 789 -31.10 -53.76 -20.23
N LEU A 790 -30.03 -53.10 -20.65
CA LEU A 790 -29.59 -51.79 -20.17
C LEU A 790 -29.98 -50.69 -21.17
N LEU A 791 -30.39 -49.54 -20.64
CA LEU A 791 -30.40 -48.27 -21.37
C LEU A 791 -29.39 -47.33 -20.73
N ILE A 792 -28.44 -46.84 -21.53
CA ILE A 792 -27.36 -45.94 -21.09
C ILE A 792 -27.45 -44.66 -21.91
N GLY A 793 -27.29 -43.51 -21.26
CA GLY A 793 -27.20 -42.24 -21.96
C GLY A 793 -26.73 -41.11 -21.04
N MET A 794 -26.71 -39.91 -21.60
CA MET A 794 -26.36 -38.69 -20.86
C MET A 794 -27.39 -37.60 -21.13
N TYR A 795 -27.59 -36.71 -20.16
CA TYR A 795 -28.41 -35.51 -20.29
C TYR A 795 -27.76 -34.31 -19.60
N THR A 796 -28.24 -33.10 -19.90
CA THR A 796 -27.81 -31.87 -19.22
C THR A 796 -28.81 -31.45 -18.13
N PHE A 797 -28.33 -30.99 -16.97
CA PHE A 797 -29.17 -30.50 -15.87
C PHE A 797 -29.07 -28.98 -15.77
N PRO A 798 -30.19 -28.23 -15.57
CA PRO A 798 -31.55 -28.69 -15.24
C PRO A 798 -32.49 -28.92 -16.43
N THR A 799 -32.03 -28.77 -17.68
CA THR A 799 -32.88 -28.91 -18.89
C THR A 799 -33.45 -30.32 -19.06
N LEU A 800 -32.77 -31.33 -18.52
CA LEU A 800 -33.07 -32.76 -18.67
C LEU A 800 -33.05 -33.24 -20.13
N GLU A 801 -32.41 -32.47 -21.02
CA GLU A 801 -32.29 -32.80 -22.43
C GLU A 801 -31.24 -33.90 -22.63
N ARG A 802 -31.65 -35.01 -23.24
CA ARG A 802 -30.75 -36.13 -23.56
C ARG A 802 -29.85 -35.78 -24.74
N LEU A 803 -28.55 -36.06 -24.58
CA LEU A 803 -27.58 -35.92 -25.64
C LEU A 803 -27.89 -36.89 -26.79
N SER A 804 -27.83 -36.43 -28.03
CA SER A 804 -28.01 -37.28 -29.21
C SER A 804 -27.05 -38.47 -29.20
N VAL A 805 -27.52 -39.68 -29.54
CA VAL A 805 -26.69 -40.90 -29.51
C VAL A 805 -26.53 -41.46 -30.93
N MET A 806 -25.28 -41.70 -31.33
CA MET A 806 -24.90 -42.34 -32.58
C MET A 806 -24.10 -43.61 -32.28
N ILE A 807 -24.54 -44.77 -32.75
CA ILE A 807 -23.77 -46.04 -32.64
C ILE A 807 -23.34 -46.44 -34.05
N ASP A 808 -22.03 -46.61 -34.28
CA ASP A 808 -21.47 -46.91 -35.61
C ASP A 808 -21.96 -45.96 -36.72
N GLY A 809 -22.21 -44.69 -36.37
CA GLY A 809 -22.73 -43.67 -37.29
C GLY A 809 -24.23 -43.71 -37.53
N VAL A 810 -24.99 -44.54 -36.80
CA VAL A 810 -26.46 -44.63 -36.89
C VAL A 810 -27.12 -43.96 -35.68
N PRO A 811 -28.03 -42.98 -35.88
CA PRO A 811 -28.78 -42.36 -34.79
C PRO A 811 -29.65 -43.37 -34.06
N GLN A 812 -29.65 -43.31 -32.72
CA GLN A 812 -30.44 -44.21 -31.88
C GLN A 812 -31.78 -43.57 -31.47
N PRO A 813 -32.88 -44.36 -31.42
CA PRO A 813 -34.15 -43.87 -30.92
C PRO A 813 -34.04 -43.46 -29.45
N ASP A 814 -34.82 -42.44 -29.05
CA ASP A 814 -34.88 -41.89 -27.69
C ASP A 814 -33.53 -41.40 -27.11
N ASN A 815 -32.51 -41.26 -27.96
CA ASN A 815 -31.15 -40.85 -27.58
C ASN A 815 -30.56 -41.75 -26.47
N VAL A 816 -30.70 -43.06 -26.61
CA VAL A 816 -30.17 -44.05 -25.66
C VAL A 816 -29.38 -45.15 -26.35
N ILE A 817 -28.40 -45.70 -25.63
CA ILE A 817 -27.68 -46.91 -25.98
C ILE A 817 -28.40 -48.08 -25.33
N ARG A 818 -28.92 -49.01 -26.14
CA ARG A 818 -29.55 -50.25 -25.66
C ARG A 818 -28.56 -51.41 -25.73
N LEU A 819 -28.37 -52.13 -24.62
CA LEU A 819 -27.54 -53.34 -24.58
C LEU A 819 -28.30 -54.47 -23.89
N ASP A 820 -28.55 -55.57 -24.60
CA ASP A 820 -29.15 -56.77 -24.01
C ASP A 820 -28.10 -57.51 -23.16
N ILE A 821 -28.41 -57.80 -21.90
CA ILE A 821 -27.51 -58.45 -20.92
C ILE A 821 -28.08 -59.75 -20.35
N GLY A 822 -29.31 -60.10 -20.73
CA GLY A 822 -29.92 -61.39 -20.41
C GLY A 822 -29.12 -62.54 -21.01
N ARG A 823 -28.98 -63.62 -20.24
CA ARG A 823 -28.30 -64.85 -20.65
C ARG A 823 -29.30 -65.99 -20.86
#